data_AF-A0A8J6T2Y7-F1
#
_entry.id   AF-A0A8J6T2Y7-F1
#
_cell.length_a   1.000
_cell.length_b   1.000
_cell.length_c   1.000
_cell.angle_alpha   90.00
_cell.angle_beta   90.00
_cell.angle_gamma   90.00
#
_symmetry.space_group_name_H-M   'P 1'
#
loop_
_entity.id
_entity.type
_entity.pdbx_description
1 polymer ?
#
loop_
_entity_poly.entity_id
_entity_poly.type
_entity_poly.pdbx_seq_one_letter_code
_entity_poly.pdbx_strand_id
1 'polypeptide(L)'
;MYSQAKHFRIAGRLSILILSALILARCGRQTPSSLDVIGGNVPNQESPAAYSTVALVGSLDHIPFCSGTYIAANLIVTAAHCVINKEKGEFKVMFGNAETALFTVTAFQTYKPIQKFESNFDIAWVKFEGRPPEVYRPIEILRAPVTLTPGTPIQIAGYGYTAYPCGDATVACNNTLLQSLDTFVKEYVSTPRLYSLITVDSKADGSPCFGDSGGPAFVKVQGHWYLAGEFMGWDRILVPENPDTICSSGQGIYTFVGNYVEWLETSSKTMIIQNAFLNPKDVAVVKKAPVTVPRTFQDWCEQQDNAAPSWYTVQKIIRLASDYRIKTDNPLLAREIFTDCAVAETWVRKMIQSKGTLVLSTFDQYNSNYAAKVEDLAPLLSLVDSGITSMIIEDSAITDFRPLNAFPALTKLEIKNNEGQIRYPIDFSNFKAITDLHLENSAPSFISDSLSSLKLLETLALSRLFISHTSSIDFSRLKTMKLTNVTADVPLDLSLATQIRSLNVTSTEIKALAENMGSLEELTLIFDKNSPKLPTIMPKLKLLNLIGLDLTGSISLREWKSLEKVHLSYNKQLDTIDGIEDLPSIEELMILHNGIKTLGKVKNTPRLVTIDLGQNSFADLPTFEDVPSLRDLNLGSNQLQHLPGLPLTLRKLDLSTNPLRSLDGLKFLKNLQILTLAHVEGNGLSIPESLGELPLLEELTLTGDKVRNVSDLLQYPKLKKLFLDDNLIEDLSPLSRLTELVYIQAIGNPLKDDTCPLIASACRLTLFPHMTISSALLASLAKFRYARN
;
A
#
# COMPACT_ATOMS: atom_id res chain seq x y z
N MET A 1 -38.55 39.07 17.53
CA MET A 1 -39.23 39.98 18.48
C MET A 1 -40.13 39.12 19.36
N TYR A 2 -39.93 39.19 20.70
CA TYR A 2 -40.85 38.88 21.83
C TYR A 2 -41.62 37.53 21.82
N SER A 3 -41.76 36.74 22.89
CA SER A 3 -41.51 36.89 24.32
C SER A 3 -41.70 35.54 25.05
N GLN A 4 -41.10 35.47 26.24
CA GLN A 4 -41.11 34.49 27.34
C GLN A 4 -42.53 34.06 27.82
N ALA A 5 -42.80 33.12 28.75
CA ALA A 5 -42.12 32.64 29.98
C ALA A 5 -42.86 31.34 30.46
N LYS A 6 -42.27 30.25 31.01
CA LYS A 6 -41.54 30.00 32.28
C LYS A 6 -42.46 29.55 33.45
N HIS A 7 -41.92 28.67 34.34
CA HIS A 7 -42.33 28.24 35.72
C HIS A 7 -42.90 26.80 35.79
N PHE A 8 -42.55 25.86 36.69
CA PHE A 8 -41.82 25.79 37.98
C PHE A 8 -41.49 24.28 38.25
N ARG A 9 -40.25 23.82 38.49
CA ARG A 9 -39.54 23.54 39.77
C ARG A 9 -40.13 22.47 40.75
N ILE A 10 -39.30 21.42 40.97
CA ILE A 10 -38.80 20.86 42.26
C ILE A 10 -39.43 19.59 42.89
N ALA A 11 -38.62 18.53 42.80
CA ALA A 11 -38.08 17.63 43.85
C ALA A 11 -38.93 16.61 44.64
N GLY A 12 -38.29 15.46 44.86
CA GLY A 12 -38.60 14.54 45.95
C GLY A 12 -38.04 13.13 45.75
N ARG A 13 -36.72 12.93 45.91
CA ARG A 13 -36.13 11.61 46.20
C ARG A 13 -36.24 11.36 47.72
N LEU A 14 -36.65 10.16 48.14
CA LEU A 14 -35.92 9.40 49.17
C LEU A 14 -36.39 7.93 49.24
N SER A 15 -35.44 7.10 49.61
CA SER A 15 -35.33 5.64 49.51
C SER A 15 -35.95 4.89 50.71
N ILE A 16 -36.23 3.58 50.56
CA ILE A 16 -35.63 2.46 51.35
C ILE A 16 -36.33 1.11 51.04
N LEU A 17 -35.47 0.08 51.01
CA LEU A 17 -35.57 -1.37 50.79
C LEU A 17 -36.79 -2.14 51.36
N ILE A 18 -37.13 -3.27 50.72
CA ILE A 18 -36.96 -4.65 51.27
C ILE A 18 -37.12 -5.70 50.15
N LEU A 19 -36.21 -6.68 50.15
CA LEU A 19 -36.16 -7.90 49.34
C LEU A 19 -37.41 -8.79 49.50
N SER A 20 -37.90 -9.37 48.41
CA SER A 20 -38.23 -10.81 48.35
C SER A 20 -38.36 -11.25 46.90
N ALA A 21 -37.60 -12.29 46.56
CA ALA A 21 -37.60 -12.94 45.26
C ALA A 21 -38.85 -13.83 45.11
N LEU A 22 -39.46 -13.81 43.92
CA LEU A 22 -40.06 -15.01 43.31
C LEU A 22 -40.27 -14.79 41.80
N ILE A 23 -39.77 -15.78 41.08
CA ILE A 23 -39.67 -15.94 39.64
C ILE A 23 -41.06 -16.29 39.07
N LEU A 24 -41.48 -15.65 37.97
CA LEU A 24 -41.89 -16.31 36.71
C LEU A 24 -42.57 -15.35 35.72
N ALA A 25 -42.19 -15.57 34.45
CA ALA A 25 -42.90 -15.24 33.22
C ALA A 25 -43.09 -13.74 32.86
N ARG A 26 -42.06 -13.17 32.23
CA ARG A 26 -42.26 -12.20 31.14
C ARG A 26 -41.79 -12.82 29.84
N CYS A 27 -42.71 -12.95 28.88
CA CYS A 27 -42.38 -13.11 27.47
C CYS A 27 -41.45 -11.97 27.05
N GLY A 28 -40.15 -12.26 26.98
CA GLY A 28 -39.22 -11.47 26.18
C GLY A 28 -39.42 -11.87 24.73
N ARG A 29 -39.81 -10.92 23.87
CA ARG A 29 -39.56 -11.02 22.44
C ARG A 29 -38.05 -11.24 22.28
N GLN A 30 -37.66 -12.41 21.78
CA GLN A 30 -36.30 -12.63 21.32
C GLN A 30 -36.00 -11.60 20.22
N THR A 31 -34.88 -10.91 20.37
CA THR A 31 -34.20 -10.17 19.32
C THR A 31 -33.92 -11.12 18.13
N PRO A 32 -34.06 -10.67 16.87
CA PRO A 32 -33.80 -11.52 15.71
C PRO A 32 -32.39 -12.09 15.77
N SER A 33 -32.30 -13.38 15.47
CA SER A 33 -31.14 -14.26 15.65
C SER A 33 -29.87 -13.79 14.93
N SER A 34 -28.71 -13.98 15.57
CA SER A 34 -27.37 -13.89 14.98
C SER A 34 -27.06 -15.11 14.08
N LEU A 35 -27.88 -15.34 13.07
CA LEU A 35 -27.80 -16.48 12.15
C LEU A 35 -27.47 -16.00 10.73
N ASP A 36 -26.65 -16.75 10.01
CA ASP A 36 -25.93 -16.34 8.81
C ASP A 36 -26.24 -17.19 7.54
N VAL A 37 -26.27 -16.61 6.33
CA VAL A 37 -27.47 -16.11 5.60
C VAL A 37 -28.51 -15.47 6.50
N ILE A 38 -28.63 -14.14 6.42
CA ILE A 38 -29.60 -13.41 7.25
C ILE A 38 -31.01 -13.87 6.91
N GLY A 39 -31.85 -14.07 7.93
CA GLY A 39 -33.21 -14.59 7.78
C GLY A 39 -33.29 -16.06 7.33
N GLY A 40 -32.14 -16.73 7.21
CA GLY A 40 -32.03 -18.13 6.79
C GLY A 40 -32.39 -19.13 7.89
N ASN A 41 -32.61 -20.37 7.47
CA ASN A 41 -32.87 -21.50 8.35
C ASN A 41 -31.94 -22.67 8.01
N VAL A 42 -31.71 -23.54 8.98
CA VAL A 42 -31.00 -24.81 8.74
C VAL A 42 -31.78 -25.63 7.69
N PRO A 43 -31.15 -26.02 6.57
CA PRO A 43 -31.86 -26.71 5.51
C PRO A 43 -32.29 -28.12 5.93
N ASN A 44 -33.43 -28.55 5.41
CA ASN A 44 -33.85 -29.96 5.48
C ASN A 44 -32.84 -30.85 4.73
N GLN A 45 -32.58 -32.07 5.20
CA GLN A 45 -31.66 -33.03 4.58
C GLN A 45 -32.04 -33.42 3.15
N GLU A 46 -33.32 -33.32 2.79
CA GLU A 46 -33.78 -33.57 1.41
C GLU A 46 -33.60 -32.36 0.47
N SER A 47 -33.25 -31.18 1.00
CA SER A 47 -33.01 -29.99 0.20
C SER A 47 -31.62 -30.03 -0.46
N PRO A 48 -31.47 -29.53 -1.71
CA PRO A 48 -30.17 -29.38 -2.36
C PRO A 48 -29.18 -28.54 -1.56
N ALA A 49 -29.68 -27.60 -0.74
CA ALA A 49 -28.82 -26.86 0.17
C ALA A 49 -28.06 -27.81 1.09
N ALA A 50 -28.73 -28.78 1.72
CA ALA A 50 -28.08 -29.71 2.64
C ALA A 50 -27.13 -30.71 1.95
N TYR A 51 -27.53 -31.30 0.81
CA TYR A 51 -26.77 -32.40 0.20
C TYR A 51 -25.75 -31.97 -0.86
N SER A 52 -25.66 -30.69 -1.21
CA SER A 52 -24.70 -30.20 -2.23
C SER A 52 -23.93 -28.93 -1.86
N THR A 53 -24.26 -28.23 -0.76
CA THR A 53 -23.52 -27.02 -0.35
C THR A 53 -22.34 -27.36 0.56
N VAL A 54 -21.17 -26.82 0.26
CA VAL A 54 -19.91 -27.03 1.00
C VAL A 54 -19.33 -25.70 1.45
N ALA A 55 -18.40 -25.73 2.41
CA ALA A 55 -17.63 -24.56 2.80
C ALA A 55 -16.18 -24.68 2.31
N LEU A 56 -15.55 -23.54 2.03
CA LEU A 56 -14.11 -23.41 1.89
C LEU A 56 -13.58 -22.82 3.20
N VAL A 57 -12.66 -23.54 3.82
CA VAL A 57 -12.14 -23.20 5.16
C VAL A 57 -10.63 -23.06 5.14
N GLY A 58 -10.07 -22.24 6.02
CA GLY A 58 -8.62 -22.14 6.18
C GLY A 58 -7.99 -23.46 6.63
N SER A 59 -6.79 -23.76 6.13
CA SER A 59 -6.10 -25.02 6.45
C SER A 59 -5.66 -25.15 7.91
N LEU A 60 -5.51 -24.02 8.64
CA LEU A 60 -5.02 -23.98 10.01
C LEU A 60 -6.12 -23.71 11.04
N ASP A 61 -7.01 -22.77 10.74
CA ASP A 61 -8.07 -22.31 11.65
C ASP A 61 -9.41 -23.02 11.42
N HIS A 62 -9.58 -23.65 10.25
CA HIS A 62 -10.82 -24.29 9.79
C HIS A 62 -12.03 -23.37 9.79
N ILE A 63 -11.79 -22.05 9.74
CA ILE A 63 -12.84 -21.04 9.69
C ILE A 63 -13.34 -20.93 8.25
N PRO A 64 -14.66 -21.06 8.00
CA PRO A 64 -15.25 -20.77 6.70
C PRO A 64 -14.97 -19.33 6.25
N PHE A 65 -14.40 -19.19 5.06
CA PHE A 65 -14.21 -17.87 4.43
C PHE A 65 -15.02 -17.72 3.14
N CYS A 66 -15.49 -18.83 2.57
CA CYS A 66 -16.34 -18.89 1.39
C CYS A 66 -17.20 -20.17 1.43
N SER A 67 -18.17 -20.24 0.53
CA SER A 67 -19.02 -21.38 0.25
C SER A 67 -18.73 -21.96 -1.15
N GLY A 68 -19.29 -23.13 -1.44
CA GLY A 68 -19.14 -23.82 -2.71
C GLY A 68 -20.28 -24.80 -2.97
N THR A 69 -20.36 -25.31 -4.19
CA THR A 69 -21.36 -26.32 -4.58
C THR A 69 -20.72 -27.56 -5.16
N TYR A 70 -21.09 -28.72 -4.63
CA TYR A 70 -20.66 -30.03 -5.11
C TYR A 70 -21.40 -30.44 -6.39
N ILE A 71 -20.67 -30.56 -7.50
CA ILE A 71 -21.25 -30.70 -8.86
C ILE A 71 -20.82 -31.97 -9.60
N ALA A 72 -19.72 -32.62 -9.21
CA ALA A 72 -19.29 -33.89 -9.81
C ALA A 72 -18.27 -34.60 -8.89
N ALA A 73 -18.10 -35.92 -9.05
CA ALA A 73 -17.11 -36.80 -8.40
C ALA A 73 -16.33 -36.21 -7.20
N ASN A 74 -15.29 -35.40 -7.48
CA ASN A 74 -14.47 -34.68 -6.49
C ASN A 74 -14.27 -33.19 -6.86
N LEU A 75 -15.28 -32.59 -7.50
CA LEU A 75 -15.26 -31.24 -8.06
C LEU A 75 -16.38 -30.41 -7.43
N ILE A 76 -15.99 -29.24 -6.93
CA ILE A 76 -16.92 -28.19 -6.54
C ILE A 76 -16.72 -26.96 -7.45
N VAL A 77 -17.75 -26.12 -7.51
CA VAL A 77 -17.68 -24.78 -8.09
C VAL A 77 -17.88 -23.75 -6.97
N THR A 78 -17.24 -22.59 -7.09
CA THR A 78 -17.25 -21.49 -6.11
C THR A 78 -16.96 -20.16 -6.84
N ALA A 79 -16.96 -19.04 -6.12
CA ALA A 79 -16.55 -17.76 -6.67
C ALA A 79 -15.03 -17.72 -6.89
N ALA A 80 -14.56 -17.04 -7.94
CA ALA A 80 -13.13 -16.94 -8.21
C ALA A 80 -12.39 -16.22 -7.08
N HIS A 81 -13.00 -15.21 -6.46
CA HIS A 81 -12.33 -14.39 -5.45
C HIS A 81 -12.07 -15.16 -4.16
N CYS A 82 -12.73 -16.31 -3.97
CA CYS A 82 -12.47 -17.23 -2.88
C CYS A 82 -11.13 -17.94 -3.00
N VAL A 83 -10.61 -18.10 -4.23
CA VAL A 83 -9.39 -18.89 -4.47
C VAL A 83 -8.27 -18.09 -5.14
N ILE A 84 -8.57 -16.91 -5.70
CA ILE A 84 -7.55 -16.03 -6.24
C ILE A 84 -6.58 -15.63 -5.12
N ASN A 85 -5.28 -15.65 -5.42
CA ASN A 85 -4.20 -15.41 -4.45
C ASN A 85 -4.02 -16.49 -3.39
N LYS A 86 -4.69 -17.64 -3.48
CA LYS A 86 -4.43 -18.77 -2.59
C LYS A 86 -3.48 -19.78 -3.22
N GLU A 87 -2.82 -20.57 -2.39
CA GLU A 87 -2.17 -21.81 -2.78
C GLU A 87 -3.00 -23.02 -2.34
N LYS A 88 -2.84 -24.17 -3.00
CA LYS A 88 -3.60 -25.41 -2.72
C LYS A 88 -3.49 -25.91 -1.28
N GLY A 89 -2.44 -25.52 -0.56
CA GLY A 89 -2.22 -25.91 0.84
C GLY A 89 -2.88 -24.99 1.87
N GLU A 90 -3.38 -23.83 1.45
CA GLU A 90 -3.86 -22.78 2.37
C GLU A 90 -5.33 -22.96 2.77
N PHE A 91 -6.09 -23.80 2.05
CA PHE A 91 -7.50 -24.06 2.34
C PHE A 91 -7.93 -25.49 2.05
N LYS A 92 -9.08 -25.87 2.62
CA LYS A 92 -9.73 -27.19 2.49
C LYS A 92 -11.19 -27.04 2.10
N VAL A 93 -11.78 -28.12 1.57
CA VAL A 93 -13.23 -28.22 1.35
C VAL A 93 -13.86 -28.95 2.54
N MET A 94 -14.87 -28.34 3.16
CA MET A 94 -15.60 -28.91 4.29
C MET A 94 -17.01 -29.32 3.88
N PHE A 95 -17.40 -30.55 4.23
CA PHE A 95 -18.76 -31.06 4.07
C PHE A 95 -19.46 -31.12 5.43
N GLY A 96 -20.52 -30.32 5.62
CA GLY A 96 -21.31 -30.28 6.86
C GLY A 96 -20.71 -29.39 7.93
N ASN A 97 -21.05 -29.64 9.20
CA ASN A 97 -20.65 -28.81 10.34
C ASN A 97 -19.71 -29.63 11.25
N ALA A 98 -18.38 -29.53 11.06
CA ALA A 98 -17.31 -29.94 12.00
C ALA A 98 -15.98 -30.21 11.25
N GLU A 99 -14.85 -30.24 12.00
CA GLU A 99 -13.51 -30.62 11.55
C GLU A 99 -13.41 -32.03 10.92
N THR A 100 -14.46 -32.86 11.01
CA THR A 100 -14.40 -34.30 10.70
C THR A 100 -14.60 -34.65 9.22
N ALA A 101 -14.99 -33.71 8.35
CA ALA A 101 -15.18 -33.95 6.91
C ALA A 101 -14.45 -32.88 6.06
N LEU A 102 -13.18 -32.67 6.39
CA LEU A 102 -12.26 -31.78 5.71
C LEU A 102 -11.47 -32.53 4.63
N PHE A 103 -11.50 -32.03 3.40
CA PHE A 103 -10.82 -32.61 2.26
C PHE A 103 -9.76 -31.67 1.71
N THR A 104 -8.57 -32.23 1.48
CA THR A 104 -7.42 -31.50 0.93
C THR A 104 -7.72 -31.06 -0.49
N VAL A 105 -7.41 -29.80 -0.80
CA VAL A 105 -7.50 -29.27 -2.17
C VAL A 105 -6.32 -29.77 -3.01
N THR A 106 -6.62 -30.34 -4.16
CA THR A 106 -5.61 -30.92 -5.07
C THR A 106 -5.29 -30.01 -6.25
N ALA A 107 -6.30 -29.26 -6.72
CA ALA A 107 -6.18 -28.28 -7.80
C ALA A 107 -7.38 -27.33 -7.76
N PHE A 108 -7.22 -26.13 -8.31
CA PHE A 108 -8.31 -25.22 -8.59
C PHE A 108 -7.93 -24.31 -9.75
N GLN A 109 -8.92 -23.69 -10.40
CA GLN A 109 -8.68 -22.73 -11.46
C GLN A 109 -9.84 -21.74 -11.55
N THR A 110 -9.53 -20.46 -11.75
CA THR A 110 -10.52 -19.42 -12.07
C THR A 110 -10.79 -19.39 -13.58
N TYR A 111 -11.99 -18.96 -14.00
CA TYR A 111 -12.28 -18.81 -15.42
C TYR A 111 -11.39 -17.75 -16.08
N LYS A 112 -11.27 -16.60 -15.41
CA LYS A 112 -10.42 -15.47 -15.79
C LYS A 112 -9.76 -14.86 -14.53
N PRO A 113 -8.71 -14.03 -14.69
CA PRO A 113 -8.27 -13.14 -13.63
C PRO A 113 -9.45 -12.26 -13.16
N ILE A 114 -9.48 -11.94 -11.87
CA ILE A 114 -10.64 -11.23 -11.33
C ILE A 114 -10.54 -9.74 -11.63
N GLN A 115 -11.69 -9.19 -11.98
CA GLN A 115 -11.93 -7.76 -12.01
C GLN A 115 -12.65 -7.41 -10.71
N LYS A 116 -11.88 -7.16 -9.66
CA LYS A 116 -12.46 -6.82 -8.35
C LYS A 116 -13.34 -5.58 -8.54
N PHE A 117 -14.54 -5.60 -7.96
CA PHE A 117 -15.60 -4.57 -8.14
C PHE A 117 -16.31 -4.57 -9.50
N GLU A 118 -16.10 -5.58 -10.33
CA GLU A 118 -16.95 -5.85 -11.48
C GLU A 118 -17.66 -7.19 -11.36
N SER A 119 -18.89 -7.21 -11.88
CA SER A 119 -19.76 -8.37 -11.78
C SER A 119 -19.38 -9.54 -12.70
N ASN A 120 -18.30 -9.48 -13.47
CA ASN A 120 -18.02 -10.45 -14.53
C ASN A 120 -17.03 -11.54 -14.12
N PHE A 121 -17.29 -12.77 -14.57
CA PHE A 121 -16.34 -13.90 -14.56
C PHE A 121 -15.86 -14.36 -13.18
N ASP A 122 -16.59 -14.05 -12.12
CA ASP A 122 -16.26 -14.49 -10.76
C ASP A 122 -16.73 -15.94 -10.52
N ILE A 123 -15.98 -16.88 -11.10
CA ILE A 123 -16.24 -18.31 -10.98
C ILE A 123 -14.92 -19.10 -11.03
N ALA A 124 -14.81 -20.09 -10.13
CA ALA A 124 -13.72 -21.03 -10.06
C ALA A 124 -14.23 -22.45 -9.83
N TRP A 125 -13.46 -23.44 -10.27
CA TRP A 125 -13.64 -24.82 -9.81
C TRP A 125 -12.53 -25.21 -8.85
N VAL A 126 -12.85 -26.10 -7.91
CA VAL A 126 -11.90 -26.66 -6.93
C VAL A 126 -12.05 -28.17 -6.91
N LYS A 127 -10.92 -28.88 -6.97
CA LYS A 127 -10.83 -30.33 -6.78
C LYS A 127 -10.32 -30.66 -5.40
N PHE A 128 -10.90 -31.70 -4.82
CA PHE A 128 -10.50 -32.22 -3.52
C PHE A 128 -10.13 -33.70 -3.59
N GLU A 129 -9.36 -34.18 -2.62
CA GLU A 129 -8.97 -35.59 -2.48
C GLU A 129 -10.05 -36.39 -1.74
N GLY A 130 -10.26 -37.66 -2.09
CA GLY A 130 -11.14 -38.55 -1.33
C GLY A 130 -12.59 -38.61 -1.84
N ARG A 131 -13.44 -39.32 -1.09
CA ARG A 131 -14.88 -39.45 -1.37
C ARG A 131 -15.67 -38.66 -0.32
N PRO A 132 -16.64 -37.82 -0.73
CA PRO A 132 -17.48 -37.08 0.22
C PRO A 132 -18.40 -38.04 1.00
N PRO A 133 -18.97 -37.58 2.14
CA PRO A 133 -19.91 -38.38 2.92
C PRO A 133 -21.13 -38.81 2.08
N GLU A 134 -21.69 -40.00 2.36
CA GLU A 134 -22.78 -40.58 1.55
C GLU A 134 -24.05 -39.71 1.45
N VAL A 135 -24.29 -38.85 2.44
CA VAL A 135 -25.43 -37.92 2.45
C VAL A 135 -25.27 -36.80 1.39
N TYR A 136 -24.06 -36.57 0.89
CA TYR A 136 -23.79 -35.61 -0.16
C TYR A 136 -23.84 -36.25 -1.55
N ARG A 137 -24.41 -35.51 -2.49
CA ARG A 137 -24.48 -35.92 -3.89
C ARG A 137 -24.30 -34.72 -4.81
N PRO A 138 -23.70 -34.91 -6.00
CA PRO A 138 -23.53 -33.82 -6.94
C PRO A 138 -24.90 -33.32 -7.43
N ILE A 139 -25.07 -32.00 -7.47
CA ILE A 139 -26.26 -31.37 -8.06
C ILE A 139 -26.08 -31.17 -9.57
N GLU A 140 -27.16 -31.34 -10.33
CA GLU A 140 -27.16 -31.02 -11.75
C GLU A 140 -27.17 -29.50 -11.98
N ILE A 141 -26.41 -29.03 -12.98
CA ILE A 141 -26.33 -27.59 -13.32
C ILE A 141 -27.45 -27.23 -14.32
N LEU A 142 -28.19 -26.16 -14.08
CA LEU A 142 -29.17 -25.64 -15.03
C LEU A 142 -28.46 -25.19 -16.33
N ARG A 143 -28.82 -25.78 -17.47
CA ARG A 143 -28.10 -25.55 -18.74
C ARG A 143 -28.61 -24.36 -19.55
N ALA A 144 -29.78 -23.83 -19.21
CA ALA A 144 -30.43 -22.74 -19.93
C ALA A 144 -31.06 -21.74 -18.94
N PRO A 145 -30.82 -20.43 -19.09
CA PRO A 145 -31.39 -19.41 -18.20
C PRO A 145 -32.87 -19.11 -18.47
N VAL A 146 -33.52 -19.75 -19.45
CA VAL A 146 -34.91 -19.48 -19.87
C VAL A 146 -35.92 -19.54 -18.70
N THR A 147 -35.63 -20.30 -17.65
CA THR A 147 -36.47 -20.41 -16.45
C THR A 147 -36.20 -19.33 -15.40
N LEU A 148 -35.12 -18.56 -15.54
CA LEU A 148 -34.68 -17.53 -14.59
C LEU A 148 -35.30 -16.16 -14.91
N THR A 149 -36.63 -16.12 -14.96
CA THR A 149 -37.41 -14.88 -15.14
C THR A 149 -37.66 -14.16 -13.81
N PRO A 150 -37.97 -12.84 -13.82
CA PRO A 150 -38.35 -12.13 -12.59
C PRO A 150 -39.47 -12.84 -11.84
N GLY A 151 -39.28 -13.08 -10.54
CA GLY A 151 -40.22 -13.79 -9.68
C GLY A 151 -40.06 -15.32 -9.67
N THR A 152 -39.12 -15.90 -10.43
CA THR A 152 -38.83 -17.35 -10.35
C THR A 152 -38.35 -17.71 -8.94
N PRO A 153 -39.01 -18.65 -8.24
CA PRO A 153 -38.59 -19.08 -6.91
C PRO A 153 -37.25 -19.81 -6.96
N ILE A 154 -36.36 -19.44 -6.06
CA ILE A 154 -35.04 -20.06 -5.87
C ILE A 154 -34.77 -20.26 -4.38
N GLN A 155 -33.86 -21.18 -4.07
CA GLN A 155 -33.33 -21.37 -2.73
C GLN A 155 -31.84 -21.06 -2.74
N ILE A 156 -31.40 -20.11 -1.93
CA ILE A 156 -29.99 -19.78 -1.77
C ILE A 156 -29.44 -20.43 -0.50
N ALA A 157 -28.15 -20.74 -0.46
CA ALA A 157 -27.51 -21.33 0.72
C ALA A 157 -26.03 -20.95 0.87
N GLY A 158 -25.50 -21.05 2.09
CA GLY A 158 -24.10 -20.76 2.37
C GLY A 158 -23.73 -20.89 3.85
N TYR A 159 -22.44 -20.68 4.11
CA TYR A 159 -21.78 -20.73 5.43
C TYR A 159 -21.26 -19.34 5.85
N GLY A 160 -21.93 -18.27 5.43
CA GLY A 160 -21.51 -16.90 5.68
C GLY A 160 -21.63 -16.45 7.14
N TYR A 161 -21.41 -15.16 7.39
CA TYR A 161 -21.51 -14.49 8.68
C TYR A 161 -21.87 -13.01 8.58
N THR A 162 -22.62 -12.50 9.56
CA THR A 162 -23.21 -11.15 9.55
C THR A 162 -22.27 -9.95 9.83
N ALA A 163 -21.01 -10.16 10.26
CA ALA A 163 -20.09 -9.06 10.62
C ALA A 163 -18.65 -9.26 10.10
N TYR A 164 -18.03 -8.19 9.57
CA TYR A 164 -16.65 -8.20 9.07
C TYR A 164 -15.83 -6.98 9.59
N PRO A 165 -14.54 -7.13 9.99
CA PRO A 165 -13.81 -8.39 10.13
C PRO A 165 -14.30 -9.15 11.36
N CYS A 166 -14.37 -10.47 11.20
CA CYS A 166 -14.61 -11.43 12.27
C CYS A 166 -13.54 -11.27 13.38
N GLY A 167 -13.93 -10.85 14.60
CA GLY A 167 -13.00 -10.74 15.73
C GLY A 167 -13.28 -9.68 16.80
N ASP A 168 -14.29 -8.81 16.65
CA ASP A 168 -14.69 -7.94 17.77
C ASP A 168 -15.51 -8.74 18.78
N ALA A 169 -15.42 -8.40 20.08
CA ALA A 169 -15.84 -9.24 21.23
C ALA A 169 -17.34 -9.65 21.30
N THR A 170 -18.10 -9.36 20.25
CA THR A 170 -19.55 -9.53 20.15
C THR A 170 -20.00 -10.57 19.10
N VAL A 171 -19.12 -11.01 18.17
CA VAL A 171 -19.48 -11.98 17.11
C VAL A 171 -18.46 -13.13 17.09
N ALA A 172 -18.93 -14.36 17.34
CA ALA A 172 -18.09 -15.55 17.30
C ALA A 172 -17.96 -16.08 15.87
N CYS A 173 -16.72 -16.13 15.36
CA CYS A 173 -16.35 -16.61 14.02
C CYS A 173 -16.45 -18.13 13.85
N ASN A 174 -16.91 -18.84 14.87
CA ASN A 174 -16.95 -20.31 14.92
C ASN A 174 -18.26 -20.90 14.38
N ASN A 175 -19.12 -20.10 13.76
CA ASN A 175 -20.37 -20.62 13.21
C ASN A 175 -20.08 -21.36 11.91
N THR A 176 -20.07 -22.70 11.98
CA THR A 176 -19.92 -23.60 10.83
C THR A 176 -21.28 -24.04 10.27
N LEU A 177 -22.36 -23.36 10.67
CA LEU A 177 -23.71 -23.79 10.38
C LEU A 177 -24.16 -23.35 8.98
N LEU A 178 -24.37 -24.32 8.11
CA LEU A 178 -25.05 -24.11 6.83
C LEU A 178 -26.46 -23.56 7.03
N GLN A 179 -26.81 -22.50 6.28
CA GLN A 179 -28.16 -21.97 6.21
C GLN A 179 -28.67 -21.86 4.78
N SER A 180 -29.99 -21.78 4.67
CA SER A 180 -30.70 -21.63 3.41
C SER A 180 -31.86 -20.64 3.53
N LEU A 181 -32.14 -19.94 2.44
CA LEU A 181 -33.22 -18.95 2.34
C LEU A 181 -33.95 -19.14 1.01
N ASP A 182 -35.28 -19.25 1.08
CA ASP A 182 -36.13 -19.21 -0.11
C ASP A 182 -36.34 -17.75 -0.53
N THR A 183 -36.14 -17.47 -1.81
CA THR A 183 -36.19 -16.12 -2.39
C THR A 183 -36.58 -16.20 -3.88
N PHE A 184 -36.43 -15.11 -4.63
CA PHE A 184 -36.84 -15.02 -6.02
C PHE A 184 -35.77 -14.34 -6.87
N VAL A 185 -35.66 -14.79 -8.12
CA VAL A 185 -34.88 -14.12 -9.16
C VAL A 185 -35.48 -12.73 -9.38
N LYS A 186 -34.65 -11.69 -9.31
CA LYS A 186 -35.03 -10.34 -9.73
C LYS A 186 -34.93 -10.23 -11.25
N GLU A 187 -33.84 -10.71 -11.82
CA GLU A 187 -33.59 -10.73 -13.26
C GLU A 187 -32.36 -11.60 -13.61
N TYR A 188 -32.29 -12.02 -14.86
CA TYR A 188 -31.09 -12.54 -15.50
C TYR A 188 -30.53 -11.49 -16.47
N VAL A 189 -29.24 -11.17 -16.37
CA VAL A 189 -28.54 -10.15 -17.16
C VAL A 189 -27.42 -10.82 -17.95
N SER A 190 -27.49 -10.70 -19.28
CA SER A 190 -26.43 -11.13 -20.19
C SER A 190 -26.34 -10.17 -21.38
N THR A 191 -25.46 -9.18 -21.26
CA THR A 191 -25.12 -8.17 -22.28
C THR A 191 -23.65 -8.33 -22.68
N PRO A 192 -23.17 -7.59 -23.70
CA PRO A 192 -21.74 -7.60 -24.05
C PRO A 192 -20.78 -7.22 -22.91
N ARG A 193 -21.26 -6.47 -21.90
CA ARG A 193 -20.45 -5.94 -20.78
C ARG A 193 -20.85 -6.46 -19.40
N LEU A 194 -21.97 -7.16 -19.29
CA LEU A 194 -22.43 -7.85 -18.07
C LEU A 194 -22.81 -9.27 -18.46
N TYR A 195 -21.89 -10.21 -18.28
CA TYR A 195 -22.00 -11.54 -18.83
C TYR A 195 -22.50 -12.56 -17.79
N SER A 196 -23.66 -13.16 -18.09
CA SER A 196 -24.14 -14.36 -17.39
C SER A 196 -24.39 -14.18 -15.89
N LEU A 197 -25.20 -13.19 -15.53
CA LEU A 197 -25.46 -12.80 -14.14
C LEU A 197 -26.93 -12.97 -13.78
N ILE A 198 -27.18 -13.34 -12.52
CA ILE A 198 -28.51 -13.39 -11.91
C ILE A 198 -28.49 -12.39 -10.77
N THR A 199 -29.45 -11.49 -10.71
CA THR A 199 -29.66 -10.68 -9.51
C THR A 199 -30.85 -11.24 -8.75
N VAL A 200 -30.73 -11.23 -7.43
CA VAL A 200 -31.72 -11.75 -6.48
C VAL A 200 -32.27 -10.61 -5.65
N ASP A 201 -33.56 -10.68 -5.32
CA ASP A 201 -34.25 -9.73 -4.44
C ASP A 201 -35.10 -10.52 -3.44
N SER A 202 -34.53 -10.78 -2.27
CA SER A 202 -35.23 -11.25 -1.10
C SER A 202 -35.96 -10.07 -0.47
N LYS A 203 -37.21 -9.87 -0.88
CA LYS A 203 -38.16 -8.96 -0.22
C LYS A 203 -38.52 -9.35 1.23
N ALA A 204 -38.00 -10.47 1.72
CA ALA A 204 -38.09 -10.92 3.11
C ALA A 204 -36.81 -10.51 3.85
N ASP A 205 -36.83 -10.46 5.18
CA ASP A 205 -35.75 -9.96 6.06
C ASP A 205 -34.43 -10.79 6.03
N GLY A 206 -33.91 -11.12 4.84
CA GLY A 206 -32.81 -12.05 4.65
C GLY A 206 -32.00 -11.85 3.37
N SER A 207 -30.72 -12.23 3.38
CA SER A 207 -29.75 -11.97 2.29
C SER A 207 -28.50 -12.83 2.46
N PRO A 208 -27.76 -13.13 1.38
CA PRO A 208 -26.36 -13.52 1.49
C PRO A 208 -25.55 -12.50 2.28
N CYS A 209 -24.43 -12.92 2.86
CA CYS A 209 -23.50 -12.07 3.60
C CYS A 209 -22.04 -12.54 3.41
N PHE A 210 -21.11 -11.96 4.17
CA PHE A 210 -19.68 -12.30 4.12
C PHE A 210 -19.48 -13.81 4.29
N GLY A 211 -18.66 -14.46 3.47
CA GLY A 211 -18.45 -15.92 3.56
C GLY A 211 -19.50 -16.78 2.82
N ASP A 212 -20.63 -16.22 2.41
CA ASP A 212 -21.56 -16.91 1.48
C ASP A 212 -21.03 -16.91 0.04
N SER A 213 -19.95 -16.16 -0.25
CA SER A 213 -19.32 -16.11 -1.57
C SER A 213 -19.03 -17.50 -2.11
N GLY A 214 -19.47 -17.78 -3.34
CA GLY A 214 -19.43 -19.08 -3.98
C GLY A 214 -20.51 -20.05 -3.52
N GLY A 215 -21.51 -19.59 -2.75
CA GLY A 215 -22.66 -20.39 -2.32
C GLY A 215 -23.78 -20.45 -3.38
N PRO A 216 -24.54 -21.56 -3.42
CA PRO A 216 -25.49 -21.82 -4.51
C PRO A 216 -26.76 -20.98 -4.46
N ALA A 217 -27.30 -20.72 -5.64
CA ALA A 217 -28.72 -20.47 -5.90
C ALA A 217 -29.30 -21.67 -6.65
N PHE A 218 -30.24 -22.38 -6.02
CA PHE A 218 -30.95 -23.52 -6.59
C PHE A 218 -32.30 -23.12 -7.17
N VAL A 219 -32.67 -23.69 -8.32
CA VAL A 219 -33.99 -23.51 -8.95
C VAL A 219 -34.66 -24.86 -9.15
N LYS A 220 -35.99 -24.89 -9.03
CA LYS A 220 -36.78 -26.10 -9.29
C LYS A 220 -37.51 -25.98 -10.63
N VAL A 221 -37.20 -26.88 -11.57
CA VAL A 221 -37.84 -26.93 -12.90
C VAL A 221 -38.52 -28.29 -13.05
N GLN A 222 -39.83 -28.30 -13.30
CA GLN A 222 -40.63 -29.52 -13.46
C GLN A 222 -40.45 -30.55 -12.31
N GLY A 223 -40.26 -30.05 -11.08
CA GLY A 223 -40.07 -30.89 -9.90
C GLY A 223 -38.63 -31.31 -9.60
N HIS A 224 -37.68 -31.04 -10.51
CA HIS A 224 -36.26 -31.36 -10.35
C HIS A 224 -35.45 -30.13 -9.93
N TRP A 225 -34.47 -30.31 -9.05
CA TRP A 225 -33.60 -29.25 -8.55
C TRP A 225 -32.34 -29.10 -9.39
N TYR A 226 -31.98 -27.87 -9.72
CA TYR A 226 -30.78 -27.52 -10.47
C TYR A 226 -30.00 -26.42 -9.77
N LEU A 227 -28.68 -26.45 -9.88
CA LEU A 227 -27.83 -25.30 -9.58
C LEU A 227 -27.98 -24.25 -10.69
N ALA A 228 -28.50 -23.08 -10.35
CA ALA A 228 -28.60 -21.96 -11.26
C ALA A 228 -27.34 -21.07 -11.21
N GLY A 229 -26.96 -20.60 -10.02
CA GLY A 229 -25.88 -19.62 -9.88
C GLY A 229 -25.03 -19.82 -8.64
N GLU A 230 -23.83 -19.22 -8.63
CA GLU A 230 -22.97 -19.11 -7.45
C GLU A 230 -22.87 -17.67 -6.98
N PHE A 231 -22.97 -17.44 -5.67
CA PHE A 231 -22.99 -16.10 -5.11
C PHE A 231 -21.65 -15.41 -5.34
N MET A 232 -21.68 -14.30 -6.06
CA MET A 232 -20.50 -13.50 -6.36
C MET A 232 -20.29 -12.41 -5.30
N GLY A 233 -21.38 -11.79 -4.84
CA GLY A 233 -21.34 -10.61 -4.00
C GLY A 233 -22.26 -9.50 -4.50
N TRP A 234 -21.77 -8.27 -4.42
CA TRP A 234 -22.50 -7.06 -4.78
C TRP A 234 -21.66 -6.16 -5.68
N ASP A 235 -22.32 -5.43 -6.55
CA ASP A 235 -21.72 -4.44 -7.44
C ASP A 235 -22.72 -3.29 -7.61
N ARG A 236 -22.30 -2.06 -7.30
CA ARG A 236 -23.11 -0.84 -7.38
C ARG A 236 -23.82 -0.64 -8.72
N ILE A 237 -23.34 -1.26 -9.80
CA ILE A 237 -23.96 -1.22 -11.13
C ILE A 237 -25.28 -2.00 -11.15
N LEU A 238 -25.34 -3.17 -10.52
CA LEU A 238 -26.50 -4.07 -10.57
C LEU A 238 -27.30 -4.09 -9.26
N VAL A 239 -26.62 -3.90 -8.14
CA VAL A 239 -27.17 -3.93 -6.79
C VAL A 239 -26.61 -2.73 -6.01
N PRO A 240 -27.44 -1.73 -5.65
CA PRO A 240 -26.99 -0.53 -4.94
C PRO A 240 -26.29 -0.91 -3.61
N GLU A 241 -24.98 -0.66 -3.54
CA GLU A 241 -24.17 -1.03 -2.37
C GLU A 241 -24.31 0.03 -1.28
N ASN A 242 -24.86 -0.37 -0.12
CA ASN A 242 -24.66 0.35 1.14
C ASN A 242 -23.85 -0.56 2.07
N PRO A 243 -22.57 -0.24 2.35
CA PRO A 243 -21.70 -1.08 3.18
C PRO A 243 -22.29 -1.39 4.56
N ASP A 244 -23.06 -0.46 5.13
CA ASP A 244 -23.66 -0.60 6.45
C ASP A 244 -24.86 -1.56 6.47
N THR A 245 -25.43 -1.85 5.31
CA THR A 245 -26.65 -2.69 5.17
C THR A 245 -26.49 -3.77 4.12
N ILE A 246 -25.27 -4.09 3.68
CA ILE A 246 -25.04 -4.98 2.53
C ILE A 246 -25.64 -6.37 2.77
N CYS A 247 -25.49 -6.86 3.99
CA CYS A 247 -26.03 -8.12 4.46
C CYS A 247 -27.52 -8.04 4.83
N SER A 248 -28.12 -6.85 4.98
CA SER A 248 -29.55 -6.69 5.25
C SER A 248 -30.32 -6.09 4.07
N SER A 249 -29.67 -5.98 2.90
CA SER A 249 -30.23 -5.35 1.70
C SER A 249 -31.29 -6.20 1.00
N GLY A 250 -31.29 -7.51 1.26
CA GLY A 250 -32.10 -8.47 0.54
C GLY A 250 -31.68 -8.65 -0.92
N GLN A 251 -30.46 -8.25 -1.29
CA GLN A 251 -30.02 -8.30 -2.69
C GLN A 251 -28.69 -9.02 -2.82
N GLY A 252 -28.45 -9.62 -3.98
CA GLY A 252 -27.20 -10.31 -4.28
C GLY A 252 -27.06 -10.61 -5.77
N ILE A 253 -25.82 -10.77 -6.22
CA ILE A 253 -25.49 -11.13 -7.60
C ILE A 253 -24.89 -12.54 -7.60
N TYR A 254 -25.35 -13.35 -8.54
CA TYR A 254 -24.89 -14.72 -8.74
C TYR A 254 -24.38 -14.89 -10.17
N THR A 255 -23.25 -15.57 -10.33
CA THR A 255 -22.76 -16.00 -11.63
C THR A 255 -23.60 -17.19 -12.10
N PHE A 256 -24.30 -17.08 -13.23
CA PHE A 256 -25.05 -18.21 -13.80
C PHE A 256 -24.08 -19.29 -14.32
N VAL A 257 -24.10 -20.46 -13.70
CA VAL A 257 -23.10 -21.53 -13.89
C VAL A 257 -23.26 -22.25 -15.23
N GLY A 258 -24.49 -22.30 -15.78
CA GLY A 258 -24.80 -23.03 -17.01
C GLY A 258 -23.93 -22.64 -18.21
N ASN A 259 -23.57 -21.36 -18.32
CA ASN A 259 -22.72 -20.83 -19.39
C ASN A 259 -21.23 -21.21 -19.26
N TYR A 260 -20.84 -21.82 -18.15
CA TYR A 260 -19.47 -22.21 -17.85
C TYR A 260 -19.24 -23.71 -17.85
N VAL A 261 -20.27 -24.54 -18.08
CA VAL A 261 -20.18 -26.01 -18.03
C VAL A 261 -19.08 -26.55 -18.95
N GLU A 262 -18.98 -26.06 -20.18
CA GLU A 262 -17.94 -26.50 -21.12
C GLU A 262 -16.53 -26.18 -20.61
N TRP A 263 -16.34 -24.99 -20.03
CA TRP A 263 -15.07 -24.63 -19.41
C TRP A 263 -14.78 -25.48 -18.17
N LEU A 264 -15.78 -25.69 -17.30
CA LEU A 264 -15.65 -26.54 -16.11
C LEU A 264 -15.18 -27.94 -16.51
N GLU A 265 -15.83 -28.58 -17.49
CA GLU A 265 -15.47 -29.92 -17.94
C GLU A 265 -14.08 -29.96 -18.60
N THR A 266 -13.80 -29.02 -19.52
CA THR A 266 -12.56 -29.02 -20.30
C THR A 266 -11.33 -28.70 -19.45
N SER A 267 -11.42 -27.67 -18.61
CA SER A 267 -10.28 -27.22 -17.78
C SER A 267 -10.07 -28.12 -16.55
N SER A 268 -11.14 -28.62 -15.93
CA SER A 268 -11.01 -29.55 -14.81
C SER A 268 -10.74 -30.99 -15.25
N LYS A 269 -11.06 -31.37 -16.50
CA LYS A 269 -11.03 -32.76 -16.98
C LYS A 269 -11.95 -33.70 -16.20
N THR A 270 -13.08 -33.17 -15.71
CA THR A 270 -14.11 -33.92 -14.98
C THR A 270 -15.44 -33.75 -15.71
N MET A 271 -16.06 -34.86 -16.10
CA MET A 271 -17.39 -34.85 -16.73
C MET A 271 -18.47 -34.53 -15.70
N ILE A 272 -19.41 -33.65 -16.06
CA ILE A 272 -20.56 -33.30 -15.22
C ILE A 272 -21.78 -34.03 -15.77
N ILE A 273 -22.44 -34.83 -14.91
CA ILE A 273 -23.62 -35.62 -15.34
C ILE A 273 -24.82 -34.67 -15.51
N GLN A 274 -25.45 -34.74 -16.68
CA GLN A 274 -26.54 -33.84 -17.09
C GLN A 274 -27.65 -34.65 -17.78
N ASN A 275 -28.91 -34.48 -17.36
CA ASN A 275 -30.06 -35.10 -18.00
C ASN A 275 -30.56 -34.22 -19.15
N ALA A 276 -30.07 -34.49 -20.36
CA ALA A 276 -30.40 -33.67 -21.53
C ALA A 276 -31.90 -33.59 -21.88
N PHE A 277 -32.73 -34.54 -21.41
CA PHE A 277 -34.17 -34.56 -21.67
C PHE A 277 -34.93 -33.61 -20.72
N LEU A 278 -34.62 -33.64 -19.43
CA LEU A 278 -35.25 -32.76 -18.43
C LEU A 278 -34.59 -31.38 -18.35
N ASN A 279 -33.34 -31.28 -18.78
CA ASN A 279 -32.49 -30.08 -18.75
C ASN A 279 -31.88 -29.86 -20.14
N PRO A 280 -32.67 -29.40 -21.12
CA PRO A 280 -32.16 -29.08 -22.45
C PRO A 280 -31.25 -27.83 -22.42
N LYS A 281 -30.28 -27.77 -23.34
CA LYS A 281 -29.62 -26.49 -23.67
C LYS A 281 -30.61 -25.62 -24.43
N ASP A 282 -30.49 -24.30 -24.31
CA ASP A 282 -31.20 -23.40 -25.21
C ASP A 282 -30.82 -23.71 -26.66
N VAL A 283 -31.80 -23.61 -27.57
CA VAL A 283 -31.50 -23.51 -29.00
C VAL A 283 -30.62 -22.29 -29.15
N ALA A 284 -29.40 -22.47 -29.68
CA ALA A 284 -28.41 -21.40 -29.77
C ALA A 284 -29.08 -20.12 -30.27
N VAL A 285 -29.24 -19.14 -29.37
CA VAL A 285 -29.66 -17.80 -29.76
C VAL A 285 -28.63 -17.38 -30.80
N VAL A 286 -29.09 -16.99 -32.00
CA VAL A 286 -28.21 -16.51 -33.07
C VAL A 286 -27.38 -15.38 -32.46
N LYS A 287 -26.13 -15.68 -32.09
CA LYS A 287 -25.19 -14.65 -31.64
C LYS A 287 -25.16 -13.65 -32.78
N LYS A 288 -25.50 -12.38 -32.49
CA LYS A 288 -25.38 -11.28 -33.46
C LYS A 288 -23.99 -11.45 -34.07
N ALA A 289 -23.93 -11.59 -35.40
CA ALA A 289 -22.66 -11.90 -36.06
C ALA A 289 -21.60 -10.91 -35.55
N PRO A 290 -20.41 -11.40 -35.11
CA PRO A 290 -19.41 -10.52 -34.55
C PRO A 290 -19.14 -9.40 -35.57
N VAL A 291 -19.10 -8.15 -35.11
CA VAL A 291 -18.68 -7.02 -35.93
C VAL A 291 -17.28 -7.37 -36.41
N THR A 292 -17.12 -7.63 -37.70
CA THR A 292 -15.91 -8.27 -38.24
C THR A 292 -14.67 -7.38 -38.11
N VAL A 293 -14.86 -6.06 -37.98
CA VAL A 293 -13.83 -5.08 -37.59
C VAL A 293 -14.51 -3.90 -36.88
N PRO A 294 -14.35 -3.73 -35.55
CA PRO A 294 -14.89 -2.56 -34.83
C PRO A 294 -14.27 -1.24 -35.31
N ARG A 295 -15.09 -0.17 -35.46
CA ARG A 295 -14.62 1.16 -35.90
C ARG A 295 -15.01 2.28 -34.93
N THR A 296 -16.20 2.20 -34.37
CA THR A 296 -16.73 3.16 -33.38
C THR A 296 -16.56 2.63 -31.97
N PHE A 297 -16.68 3.49 -30.95
CA PHE A 297 -16.65 3.02 -29.56
C PHE A 297 -17.84 2.11 -29.29
N GLN A 298 -19.01 2.41 -29.87
CA GLN A 298 -20.16 1.52 -29.84
C GLN A 298 -19.85 0.13 -30.43
N ASP A 299 -19.18 0.01 -31.58
CA ASP A 299 -18.81 -1.31 -32.13
C ASP A 299 -17.92 -2.09 -31.17
N TRP A 300 -16.93 -1.41 -30.58
CA TRP A 300 -16.03 -1.99 -29.58
C TRP A 300 -16.80 -2.42 -28.34
N CYS A 301 -17.81 -1.65 -27.90
CA CYS A 301 -18.69 -1.97 -26.78
C CYS A 301 -19.64 -3.14 -27.10
N GLU A 302 -20.14 -3.27 -28.32
CA GLU A 302 -21.04 -4.36 -28.72
C GLU A 302 -20.32 -5.70 -28.92
N GLN A 303 -18.99 -5.72 -29.01
CA GLN A 303 -18.20 -6.94 -29.17
C GLN A 303 -18.45 -7.93 -28.02
N GLN A 304 -18.97 -9.12 -28.37
CA GLN A 304 -19.29 -10.19 -27.41
C GLN A 304 -18.14 -11.16 -27.15
N ASP A 305 -17.04 -11.04 -27.91
CA ASP A 305 -15.83 -11.83 -27.67
C ASP A 305 -15.10 -11.29 -26.44
N ASN A 306 -15.49 -11.83 -25.28
CA ASN A 306 -14.87 -11.47 -24.02
C ASN A 306 -13.47 -12.06 -23.82
N ALA A 307 -12.98 -12.91 -24.73
CA ALA A 307 -11.59 -13.38 -24.73
C ALA A 307 -10.64 -12.43 -25.48
N ALA A 308 -11.19 -11.47 -26.25
CA ALA A 308 -10.40 -10.46 -26.93
C ALA A 308 -9.68 -9.54 -25.93
N PRO A 309 -8.38 -9.26 -26.10
CA PRO A 309 -7.64 -8.33 -25.24
C PRO A 309 -8.26 -6.92 -25.17
N SER A 310 -8.93 -6.49 -26.25
CA SER A 310 -9.66 -5.22 -26.33
C SER A 310 -10.84 -5.12 -25.36
N TRP A 311 -11.42 -6.26 -24.96
CA TRP A 311 -12.63 -6.29 -24.15
C TRP A 311 -12.40 -5.61 -22.80
N TYR A 312 -11.25 -5.87 -22.15
CA TYR A 312 -10.89 -5.25 -20.88
C TYR A 312 -10.66 -3.74 -20.99
N THR A 313 -10.03 -3.28 -22.07
CA THR A 313 -9.82 -1.85 -22.31
C THR A 313 -11.15 -1.11 -22.40
N VAL A 314 -12.10 -1.65 -23.15
CA VAL A 314 -13.44 -1.07 -23.29
C VAL A 314 -14.19 -1.10 -21.95
N GLN A 315 -14.15 -2.24 -21.26
CA GLN A 315 -14.77 -2.43 -19.95
C GLN A 315 -14.24 -1.40 -18.94
N LYS A 316 -12.92 -1.18 -18.89
CA LYS A 316 -12.28 -0.19 -18.02
C LYS A 316 -12.75 1.22 -18.33
N ILE A 317 -12.82 1.60 -19.61
CA ILE A 317 -13.29 2.93 -20.04
C ILE A 317 -14.76 3.15 -19.65
N ILE A 318 -15.61 2.14 -19.85
CA ILE A 318 -17.03 2.16 -19.45
C ILE A 318 -17.14 2.30 -17.92
N ARG A 319 -16.33 1.58 -17.16
CA ARG A 319 -16.31 1.69 -15.70
C ARG A 319 -15.95 3.10 -15.22
N LEU A 320 -14.92 3.72 -15.81
CA LEU A 320 -14.54 5.09 -15.49
C LEU A 320 -15.69 6.09 -15.77
N ALA A 321 -16.38 5.91 -16.90
CA ALA A 321 -17.54 6.74 -17.26
C ALA A 321 -18.71 6.54 -16.29
N SER A 322 -18.95 5.30 -15.86
CA SER A 322 -19.93 4.97 -14.84
C SER A 322 -19.61 5.61 -13.49
N ASP A 323 -18.38 5.47 -13.01
CA ASP A 323 -17.95 6.08 -11.75
C ASP A 323 -18.03 7.63 -11.81
N TYR A 324 -17.78 8.21 -12.99
CA TYR A 324 -18.00 9.64 -13.23
C TYR A 324 -19.48 10.02 -13.17
N ARG A 325 -20.39 9.26 -13.80
CA ARG A 325 -21.83 9.50 -13.74
C ARG A 325 -22.37 9.38 -12.31
N ILE A 326 -21.97 8.35 -11.57
CA ILE A 326 -22.35 8.15 -10.15
C ILE A 326 -21.99 9.39 -9.32
N LYS A 327 -20.81 9.98 -9.55
CA LYS A 327 -20.35 11.16 -8.81
C LYS A 327 -21.02 12.47 -9.21
N THR A 328 -21.53 12.58 -10.44
CA THR A 328 -21.96 13.87 -11.04
C THR A 328 -23.44 13.96 -11.35
N ASP A 329 -24.17 12.85 -11.32
CA ASP A 329 -25.56 12.75 -11.76
C ASP A 329 -26.35 11.80 -10.84
N ASN A 330 -26.89 10.69 -11.37
CA ASN A 330 -27.74 9.76 -10.63
C ASN A 330 -27.14 8.33 -10.59
N PRO A 331 -26.80 7.79 -9.42
CA PRO A 331 -26.27 6.43 -9.27
C PRO A 331 -27.16 5.34 -9.88
N LEU A 332 -28.49 5.52 -9.89
CA LEU A 332 -29.45 4.53 -10.42
C LEU A 332 -29.35 4.34 -11.95
N LEU A 333 -28.76 5.31 -12.66
CA LEU A 333 -28.62 5.25 -14.11
C LEU A 333 -27.23 4.77 -14.57
N ALA A 334 -26.30 4.52 -13.64
CA ALA A 334 -24.97 4.01 -13.97
C ALA A 334 -25.01 2.66 -14.70
N ARG A 335 -26.01 1.84 -14.37
CA ARG A 335 -26.29 0.56 -15.03
C ARG A 335 -26.47 0.68 -16.54
N GLU A 336 -27.13 1.73 -17.02
CA GLU A 336 -27.42 1.92 -18.44
C GLU A 336 -26.14 1.97 -19.28
N ILE A 337 -25.04 2.49 -18.71
CA ILE A 337 -23.74 2.56 -19.39
C ILE A 337 -23.16 1.16 -19.67
N PHE A 338 -23.52 0.15 -18.87
CA PHE A 338 -23.08 -1.23 -19.08
C PHE A 338 -24.05 -2.06 -19.94
N THR A 339 -25.28 -1.59 -20.13
CA THR A 339 -26.32 -2.33 -20.88
C THR A 339 -26.65 -1.71 -22.23
N ASP A 340 -26.32 -0.43 -22.44
CA ASP A 340 -26.55 0.32 -23.66
C ASP A 340 -25.26 1.01 -24.13
N CYS A 341 -24.70 0.53 -25.24
CA CYS A 341 -23.43 1.01 -25.76
C CYS A 341 -23.48 2.43 -26.35
N ALA A 342 -24.65 2.92 -26.77
CA ALA A 342 -24.80 4.31 -27.22
C ALA A 342 -24.80 5.27 -26.02
N VAL A 343 -25.45 4.88 -24.92
CA VAL A 343 -25.37 5.60 -23.64
C VAL A 343 -23.94 5.56 -23.11
N ALA A 344 -23.27 4.41 -23.21
CA ALA A 344 -21.88 4.26 -22.82
C ALA A 344 -20.96 5.25 -23.55
N GLU A 345 -21.03 5.29 -24.88
CA GLU A 345 -20.21 6.21 -25.69
C GLU A 345 -20.45 7.68 -25.29
N THR A 346 -21.71 8.06 -25.11
CA THR A 346 -22.09 9.43 -24.71
C THR A 346 -21.42 9.83 -23.39
N TRP A 347 -21.47 8.96 -22.38
CA TRP A 347 -20.88 9.24 -21.08
C TRP A 347 -19.36 9.16 -21.05
N VAL A 348 -18.76 8.26 -21.84
CA VAL A 348 -17.30 8.22 -22.04
C VAL A 348 -16.81 9.54 -22.60
N ARG A 349 -17.44 10.05 -23.67
CA ARG A 349 -17.08 11.34 -24.27
C ARG A 349 -17.29 12.50 -23.29
N LYS A 350 -18.41 12.52 -22.57
CA LYS A 350 -18.69 13.56 -21.56
C LYS A 350 -17.67 13.57 -20.41
N MET A 351 -17.29 12.40 -19.91
CA MET A 351 -16.25 12.26 -18.89
C MET A 351 -14.92 12.83 -19.39
N ILE A 352 -14.52 12.46 -20.61
CA ILE A 352 -13.26 12.91 -21.20
C ILE A 352 -13.28 14.43 -21.40
N GLN A 353 -14.35 14.99 -21.99
CA GLN A 353 -14.48 16.44 -22.19
C GLN A 353 -14.42 17.22 -20.88
N SER A 354 -14.93 16.64 -19.79
CA SER A 354 -14.90 17.28 -18.47
C SER A 354 -13.54 17.19 -17.78
N LYS A 355 -12.77 16.12 -17.99
CA LYS A 355 -11.52 15.87 -17.25
C LYS A 355 -10.25 16.14 -18.05
N GLY A 356 -10.28 15.96 -19.36
CA GLY A 356 -9.09 15.91 -20.23
C GLY A 356 -8.17 14.70 -20.01
N THR A 357 -8.26 14.04 -18.85
CA THR A 357 -7.43 12.89 -18.46
C THR A 357 -8.17 11.56 -18.59
N LEU A 358 -7.53 10.58 -19.24
CA LEU A 358 -7.93 9.18 -19.24
C LEU A 358 -6.91 8.32 -18.46
N VAL A 359 -7.38 7.53 -17.49
CA VAL A 359 -6.54 6.69 -16.62
C VAL A 359 -6.84 5.21 -16.89
N LEU A 360 -5.91 4.51 -17.53
CA LEU A 360 -5.99 3.09 -17.86
C LEU A 360 -5.09 2.29 -16.92
N SER A 361 -5.66 1.87 -15.79
CA SER A 361 -5.00 1.02 -14.80
C SER A 361 -5.67 -0.36 -14.72
N THR A 362 -5.09 -1.28 -13.95
CA THR A 362 -5.82 -2.45 -13.43
C THR A 362 -7.12 -2.05 -12.73
N PHE A 363 -8.04 -3.01 -12.59
CA PHE A 363 -9.27 -2.82 -11.80
C PHE A 363 -9.02 -2.84 -10.29
N ASP A 364 -7.97 -3.52 -9.83
CA ASP A 364 -7.59 -3.61 -8.42
C ASP A 364 -6.26 -2.89 -8.16
N GLN A 365 -6.27 -1.93 -7.23
CA GLN A 365 -5.09 -1.22 -6.75
C GLN A 365 -4.37 -1.95 -5.60
N TYR A 366 -4.98 -2.99 -5.02
CA TYR A 366 -4.47 -3.66 -3.82
C TYR A 366 -3.74 -4.98 -4.11
N ASN A 367 -3.97 -5.61 -5.26
CA ASN A 367 -3.22 -6.81 -5.67
C ASN A 367 -3.03 -6.88 -7.20
N SER A 368 -2.03 -6.16 -7.71
CA SER A 368 -1.76 -5.99 -9.15
C SER A 368 -1.36 -7.29 -9.88
N ASN A 369 -0.92 -8.32 -9.15
CA ASN A 369 -0.41 -9.55 -9.76
C ASN A 369 -1.49 -10.44 -10.39
N TYR A 370 -2.74 -10.32 -9.94
CA TYR A 370 -3.85 -11.19 -10.35
C TYR A 370 -5.04 -10.42 -10.93
N ALA A 371 -4.95 -9.09 -11.00
CA ALA A 371 -5.96 -8.24 -11.60
C ALA A 371 -5.91 -8.34 -13.13
N ALA A 372 -7.08 -8.22 -13.78
CA ALA A 372 -7.13 -8.04 -15.23
C ALA A 372 -6.38 -6.76 -15.64
N LYS A 373 -5.54 -6.87 -16.68
CA LYS A 373 -4.68 -5.80 -17.18
C LYS A 373 -5.19 -5.29 -18.53
N VAL A 374 -4.89 -4.02 -18.81
CA VAL A 374 -5.10 -3.46 -20.15
C VAL A 374 -4.02 -4.02 -21.08
N GLU A 375 -4.42 -4.61 -22.20
CA GLU A 375 -3.52 -5.30 -23.14
C GLU A 375 -3.55 -4.71 -24.56
N ASP A 376 -4.70 -4.15 -24.98
CA ASP A 376 -4.91 -3.63 -26.33
C ASP A 376 -5.47 -2.20 -26.31
N LEU A 377 -4.77 -1.27 -26.96
CA LEU A 377 -5.13 0.13 -27.03
C LEU A 377 -5.96 0.49 -28.28
N ALA A 378 -6.21 -0.44 -29.20
CA ALA A 378 -6.99 -0.19 -30.41
C ALA A 378 -8.37 0.47 -30.17
N PRO A 379 -9.13 0.15 -29.09
CA PRO A 379 -10.38 0.83 -28.78
C PRO A 379 -10.26 2.35 -28.65
N LEU A 380 -9.10 2.87 -28.23
CA LEU A 380 -8.87 4.30 -28.09
C LEU A 380 -8.97 5.06 -29.42
N LEU A 381 -8.70 4.41 -30.56
CA LEU A 381 -8.78 5.06 -31.88
C LEU A 381 -10.17 5.64 -32.17
N SER A 382 -11.21 5.10 -31.54
CA SER A 382 -12.59 5.62 -31.65
C SER A 382 -12.86 6.89 -30.82
N LEU A 383 -11.90 7.30 -29.98
CA LEU A 383 -11.99 8.42 -29.03
C LEU A 383 -10.99 9.55 -29.33
N VAL A 384 -10.35 9.55 -30.50
CA VAL A 384 -9.32 10.55 -30.87
C VAL A 384 -9.86 12.00 -30.81
N ASP A 385 -11.11 12.19 -31.19
CA ASP A 385 -11.81 13.48 -31.22
C ASP A 385 -12.47 13.87 -29.89
N SER A 386 -12.28 13.07 -28.83
CA SER A 386 -12.98 13.27 -27.54
C SER A 386 -12.34 14.33 -26.63
N GLY A 387 -11.17 14.86 -26.99
CA GLY A 387 -10.47 15.90 -26.23
C GLY A 387 -9.52 15.38 -25.15
N ILE A 388 -8.98 14.17 -25.30
CA ILE A 388 -7.96 13.62 -24.39
C ILE A 388 -6.67 14.44 -24.53
N THR A 389 -6.26 15.10 -23.44
CA THR A 389 -4.99 15.84 -23.33
C THR A 389 -4.01 15.19 -22.38
N SER A 390 -4.46 14.28 -21.52
CA SER A 390 -3.61 13.52 -20.61
C SER A 390 -3.99 12.03 -20.58
N MET A 391 -2.98 11.17 -20.65
CA MET A 391 -3.15 9.71 -20.50
C MET A 391 -2.22 9.19 -19.43
N ILE A 392 -2.77 8.39 -18.53
CA ILE A 392 -2.04 7.66 -17.49
C ILE A 392 -2.33 6.19 -17.70
N ILE A 393 -1.31 5.38 -17.94
CA ILE A 393 -1.39 3.94 -18.17
C ILE A 393 -0.54 3.26 -17.10
N GLU A 394 -1.15 2.40 -16.28
CA GLU A 394 -0.48 1.81 -15.12
C GLU A 394 -0.80 0.32 -15.02
N ASP A 395 0.20 -0.47 -14.60
CA ASP A 395 0.05 -1.91 -14.31
C ASP A 395 -0.59 -2.68 -15.49
N SER A 396 -0.13 -2.40 -16.70
CA SER A 396 -0.67 -2.91 -17.96
C SER A 396 0.14 -4.07 -18.55
N ALA A 397 -0.41 -4.74 -19.55
CA ALA A 397 0.25 -5.80 -20.32
C ALA A 397 0.22 -5.49 -21.83
N ILE A 398 0.40 -4.22 -22.20
CA ILE A 398 0.30 -3.72 -23.57
C ILE A 398 1.51 -4.18 -24.40
N THR A 399 1.22 -4.64 -25.62
CA THR A 399 2.24 -5.08 -26.59
C THR A 399 2.34 -4.18 -27.83
N ASP A 400 1.31 -3.38 -28.12
CA ASP A 400 1.26 -2.45 -29.26
C ASP A 400 0.82 -1.06 -28.79
N PHE A 401 1.75 -0.11 -28.81
CA PHE A 401 1.48 1.28 -28.44
C PHE A 401 1.14 2.21 -29.61
N ARG A 402 1.16 1.72 -30.87
CA ARG A 402 0.87 2.56 -32.04
C ARG A 402 -0.47 3.29 -31.99
N PRO A 403 -1.55 2.78 -31.36
CA PRO A 403 -2.80 3.53 -31.22
C PRO A 403 -2.64 4.90 -30.55
N LEU A 404 -1.63 5.09 -29.69
CA LEU A 404 -1.38 6.39 -29.05
C LEU A 404 -0.94 7.47 -30.05
N ASN A 405 -0.39 7.10 -31.21
CA ASN A 405 0.02 8.06 -32.25
C ASN A 405 -1.14 8.86 -32.83
N ALA A 406 -2.38 8.40 -32.64
CA ALA A 406 -3.58 9.08 -33.10
C ALA A 406 -3.97 10.28 -32.21
N PHE A 407 -3.25 10.57 -31.12
CA PHE A 407 -3.58 11.63 -30.15
C PHE A 407 -2.58 12.79 -30.18
N PRO A 408 -2.59 13.65 -31.23
CA PRO A 408 -1.61 14.73 -31.37
C PRO A 408 -1.76 15.86 -30.34
N ALA A 409 -2.93 15.95 -29.68
CA ALA A 409 -3.23 16.94 -28.63
C ALA A 409 -2.78 16.51 -27.23
N LEU A 410 -2.19 15.32 -27.09
CA LEU A 410 -1.72 14.82 -25.81
C LEU A 410 -0.56 15.69 -25.29
N THR A 411 -0.75 16.34 -24.15
CA THR A 411 0.26 17.15 -23.46
C THR A 411 0.96 16.38 -22.35
N LYS A 412 0.27 15.42 -21.72
CA LYS A 412 0.83 14.56 -20.68
C LYS A 412 0.66 13.08 -21.00
N LEU A 413 1.75 12.33 -20.96
CA LEU A 413 1.75 10.86 -21.06
C LEU A 413 2.52 10.25 -19.89
N GLU A 414 1.86 9.34 -19.18
CA GLU A 414 2.42 8.61 -18.05
C GLU A 414 2.21 7.11 -18.27
N ILE A 415 3.29 6.33 -18.28
CA ILE A 415 3.24 4.87 -18.46
C ILE A 415 4.10 4.22 -17.38
N LYS A 416 3.48 3.38 -16.55
CA LYS A 416 4.15 2.68 -15.45
C LYS A 416 3.85 1.20 -15.46
N ASN A 417 4.88 0.41 -15.12
CA ASN A 417 4.74 -1.03 -14.87
C ASN A 417 4.04 -1.78 -16.01
N ASN A 418 4.48 -1.56 -17.26
CA ASN A 418 3.99 -2.36 -18.36
C ASN A 418 4.75 -3.69 -18.46
N GLU A 419 4.06 -4.78 -18.16
CA GLU A 419 4.61 -6.14 -18.17
C GLU A 419 4.49 -6.84 -19.54
N GLY A 420 3.78 -6.22 -20.49
CA GLY A 420 3.58 -6.76 -21.83
C GLY A 420 4.89 -6.84 -22.60
N GLN A 421 5.11 -7.94 -23.32
CA GLN A 421 6.23 -8.06 -24.26
C GLN A 421 5.99 -7.15 -25.46
N ILE A 422 6.61 -5.96 -25.44
CA ILE A 422 6.40 -4.91 -26.43
C ILE A 422 6.85 -5.39 -27.82
N ARG A 423 5.90 -5.44 -28.76
CA ARG A 423 6.14 -5.73 -30.18
C ARG A 423 6.25 -4.45 -31.00
N TYR A 424 5.46 -3.44 -30.65
CA TYR A 424 5.46 -2.15 -31.33
C TYR A 424 5.60 -1.04 -30.28
N PRO A 425 6.82 -0.47 -30.11
CA PRO A 425 7.08 0.58 -29.13
C PRO A 425 6.41 1.90 -29.52
N ILE A 426 6.44 2.88 -28.61
CA ILE A 426 5.95 4.23 -28.91
C ILE A 426 6.85 4.90 -29.93
N ASP A 427 6.24 5.51 -30.93
CA ASP A 427 6.90 6.44 -31.83
C ASP A 427 6.51 7.87 -31.46
N PHE A 428 7.40 8.55 -30.73
CA PHE A 428 7.19 9.91 -30.27
C PHE A 428 7.11 10.95 -31.41
N SER A 429 7.48 10.60 -32.65
CA SER A 429 7.48 11.55 -33.79
C SER A 429 6.10 12.14 -34.12
N ASN A 430 5.03 11.46 -33.72
CA ASN A 430 3.65 11.91 -33.92
C ASN A 430 3.13 12.83 -32.80
N PHE A 431 3.84 12.92 -31.67
CA PHE A 431 3.41 13.69 -30.51
C PHE A 431 3.95 15.12 -30.57
N LYS A 432 3.08 16.06 -30.92
CA LYS A 432 3.47 17.47 -31.13
C LYS A 432 3.25 18.37 -29.92
N ALA A 433 2.47 17.92 -28.95
CA ALA A 433 2.02 18.73 -27.82
C ALA A 433 2.56 18.27 -26.45
N ILE A 434 3.30 17.15 -26.37
CA ILE A 434 3.78 16.62 -25.08
C ILE A 434 4.73 17.62 -24.41
N THR A 435 4.34 18.02 -23.20
CA THR A 435 5.11 18.82 -22.25
C THR A 435 5.58 17.97 -21.07
N ASP A 436 4.86 16.90 -20.73
CA ASP A 436 5.09 16.08 -19.55
C ASP A 436 5.13 14.59 -19.91
N LEU A 437 6.29 13.96 -19.72
CA LEU A 437 6.51 12.54 -20.05
C LEU A 437 7.08 11.77 -18.85
N HIS A 438 6.31 10.79 -18.38
CA HIS A 438 6.65 9.96 -17.23
C HIS A 438 6.65 8.49 -17.64
N LEU A 439 7.81 7.82 -17.56
CA LEU A 439 7.96 6.44 -18.01
C LEU A 439 8.70 5.62 -16.94
N GLU A 440 8.06 4.57 -16.44
CA GLU A 440 8.59 3.71 -15.39
C GLU A 440 8.40 2.24 -15.73
N ASN A 441 9.46 1.44 -15.52
CA ASN A 441 9.38 -0.03 -15.51
C ASN A 441 8.54 -0.60 -16.66
N SER A 442 8.80 -0.09 -17.85
CA SER A 442 8.13 -0.47 -19.09
C SER A 442 9.24 -1.03 -19.97
N ALA A 443 9.12 -2.29 -20.39
CA ALA A 443 10.20 -3.11 -20.99
C ALA A 443 11.32 -2.33 -21.75
N PRO A 444 12.59 -2.77 -21.66
CA PRO A 444 13.80 -1.96 -21.92
C PRO A 444 13.98 -1.38 -23.34
N SER A 445 13.12 -1.68 -24.31
CA SER A 445 13.20 -1.17 -25.69
C SER A 445 12.42 0.14 -25.92
N PHE A 446 12.05 0.85 -24.86
CA PHE A 446 11.03 1.89 -24.92
C PHE A 446 11.49 3.23 -25.52
N ILE A 447 12.78 3.55 -25.54
CA ILE A 447 13.22 4.94 -25.75
C ILE A 447 14.57 5.01 -26.46
N SER A 448 14.61 5.44 -27.72
CA SER A 448 15.87 6.02 -28.23
C SER A 448 15.72 6.99 -29.38
N ASP A 449 15.00 6.64 -30.44
CA ASP A 449 15.18 7.41 -31.68
C ASP A 449 14.22 8.61 -31.76
N SER A 450 13.01 8.45 -31.21
CA SER A 450 11.93 9.42 -31.37
C SER A 450 11.80 10.43 -30.23
N LEU A 451 12.45 10.26 -29.05
CA LEU A 451 12.36 11.27 -27.97
C LEU A 451 12.83 12.66 -28.40
N SER A 452 13.86 12.70 -29.24
CA SER A 452 14.41 13.93 -29.83
C SER A 452 13.35 14.75 -30.60
N SER A 453 12.23 14.14 -30.99
CA SER A 453 11.11 14.80 -31.67
C SER A 453 10.22 15.61 -30.73
N LEU A 454 10.25 15.37 -29.41
CA LEU A 454 9.40 16.05 -28.42
C LEU A 454 9.91 17.47 -28.12
N LYS A 455 9.68 18.40 -29.05
CA LYS A 455 10.24 19.77 -28.98
C LYS A 455 9.62 20.69 -27.90
N LEU A 456 8.52 20.27 -27.27
CA LEU A 456 7.84 21.04 -26.23
C LEU A 456 8.03 20.46 -24.82
N LEU A 457 8.85 19.42 -24.67
CA LEU A 457 9.02 18.73 -23.41
C LEU A 457 9.61 19.66 -22.34
N GLU A 458 8.93 19.78 -21.20
CA GLU A 458 9.34 20.57 -20.04
C GLU A 458 9.61 19.70 -18.80
N THR A 459 8.90 18.57 -18.67
CA THR A 459 9.02 17.62 -17.57
C THR A 459 9.37 16.23 -18.13
N LEU A 460 10.46 15.65 -17.65
CA LEU A 460 10.88 14.29 -17.99
C LEU A 460 11.14 13.47 -16.72
N ALA A 461 10.40 12.38 -16.54
CA ALA A 461 10.61 11.43 -15.45
C ALA A 461 10.80 10.02 -16.02
N LEU A 462 11.98 9.43 -15.82
CA LEU A 462 12.34 8.10 -16.31
C LEU A 462 12.82 7.22 -15.16
N SER A 463 12.30 6.00 -15.05
CA SER A 463 12.71 5.07 -14.00
C SER A 463 12.78 3.61 -14.43
N ARG A 464 13.89 2.94 -14.12
CA ARG A 464 14.15 1.53 -14.44
C ARG A 464 14.04 1.25 -15.95
N LEU A 465 14.74 2.06 -16.75
CA LEU A 465 14.70 2.01 -18.22
C LEU A 465 16.11 1.96 -18.81
N PHE A 466 16.18 1.53 -20.08
CA PHE A 466 17.35 1.69 -20.93
C PHE A 466 17.02 2.70 -22.05
N ILE A 467 17.97 3.61 -22.33
CA ILE A 467 17.86 4.61 -23.39
C ILE A 467 19.06 4.45 -24.33
N SER A 468 18.82 4.32 -25.63
CA SER A 468 19.90 4.43 -26.64
C SER A 468 19.88 5.79 -27.35
N HIS A 469 20.94 6.12 -28.09
CA HIS A 469 21.04 7.33 -28.92
C HIS A 469 20.80 8.65 -28.17
N THR A 470 21.24 8.72 -26.92
CA THR A 470 21.01 9.85 -26.00
C THR A 470 21.56 11.19 -26.51
N SER A 471 22.58 11.15 -27.37
CA SER A 471 23.21 12.34 -27.98
C SER A 471 22.27 13.17 -28.86
N SER A 472 21.13 12.62 -29.27
CA SER A 472 20.13 13.30 -30.12
C SER A 472 19.06 14.05 -29.32
N ILE A 473 18.99 13.86 -28.00
CA ILE A 473 17.92 14.41 -27.17
C ILE A 473 18.26 15.85 -26.77
N ASP A 474 17.36 16.79 -27.08
CA ASP A 474 17.49 18.20 -26.71
C ASP A 474 16.89 18.44 -25.32
N PHE A 475 17.76 18.60 -24.31
CA PHE A 475 17.36 18.88 -22.93
C PHE A 475 17.24 20.38 -22.62
N SER A 476 17.46 21.28 -23.60
CA SER A 476 17.58 22.72 -23.36
C SER A 476 16.31 23.39 -22.84
N ARG A 477 15.15 22.78 -23.07
CA ARG A 477 13.82 23.28 -22.65
C ARG A 477 13.32 22.69 -21.33
N LEU A 478 13.95 21.63 -20.84
CA LEU A 478 13.49 20.97 -19.63
C LEU A 478 13.59 21.90 -18.43
N LYS A 479 12.51 21.91 -17.64
CA LYS A 479 12.41 22.58 -16.34
C LYS A 479 12.58 21.58 -15.21
N THR A 480 12.09 20.36 -15.40
CA THR A 480 12.16 19.30 -14.38
C THR A 480 12.64 18.01 -15.01
N MET A 481 13.65 17.40 -14.41
CA MET A 481 14.17 16.09 -14.81
C MET A 481 14.33 15.18 -13.59
N LYS A 482 13.72 14.00 -13.65
CA LYS A 482 13.88 12.93 -12.66
C LYS A 482 14.31 11.64 -13.33
N LEU A 483 15.49 11.12 -12.97
CA LEU A 483 16.04 9.88 -13.51
C LEU A 483 16.35 8.93 -12.36
N THR A 484 15.88 7.69 -12.42
CA THR A 484 16.12 6.70 -11.36
C THR A 484 16.42 5.33 -11.95
N ASN A 485 17.65 4.84 -11.76
CA ASN A 485 18.11 3.58 -12.33
C ASN A 485 17.90 3.55 -13.86
N VAL A 486 18.30 4.62 -14.53
CA VAL A 486 18.29 4.73 -15.99
C VAL A 486 19.66 4.33 -16.50
N THR A 487 19.67 3.42 -17.46
CA THR A 487 20.89 3.00 -18.16
C THR A 487 20.89 3.59 -19.56
N ALA A 488 22.06 3.94 -20.08
CA ALA A 488 22.21 4.50 -21.41
C ALA A 488 23.39 3.89 -22.15
N ASP A 489 23.35 3.92 -23.48
CA ASP A 489 24.47 3.52 -24.35
C ASP A 489 25.70 4.42 -24.18
N VAL A 490 25.47 5.71 -23.95
CA VAL A 490 26.47 6.71 -23.57
C VAL A 490 25.95 7.53 -22.39
N PRO A 491 26.79 7.88 -21.41
CA PRO A 491 26.39 8.73 -20.28
C PRO A 491 25.72 10.03 -20.75
N LEU A 492 24.67 10.46 -20.03
CA LEU A 492 23.82 11.58 -20.43
C LEU A 492 24.58 12.91 -20.39
N ASP A 493 24.53 13.67 -21.48
CA ASP A 493 25.17 14.98 -21.59
C ASP A 493 24.13 16.09 -21.36
N LEU A 494 24.18 16.73 -20.18
CA LEU A 494 23.26 17.80 -19.78
C LEU A 494 23.90 19.19 -19.92
N SER A 495 24.98 19.32 -20.70
CA SER A 495 25.73 20.57 -20.88
C SER A 495 24.90 21.74 -21.44
N LEU A 496 23.81 21.46 -22.15
CA LEU A 496 22.90 22.47 -22.71
C LEU A 496 21.63 22.70 -21.88
N ALA A 497 21.42 21.96 -20.79
CA ALA A 497 20.18 21.95 -20.01
C ALA A 497 20.08 23.11 -19.00
N THR A 498 20.25 24.34 -19.48
CA THR A 498 20.39 25.55 -18.65
C THR A 498 19.09 26.05 -18.01
N GLN A 499 17.93 25.58 -18.48
CA GLN A 499 16.61 25.99 -17.99
C GLN A 499 16.06 25.12 -16.86
N ILE A 500 16.77 24.05 -16.49
CA ILE A 500 16.34 23.14 -15.43
C ILE A 500 16.25 23.90 -14.10
N ARG A 501 15.12 23.71 -13.41
CA ARG A 501 14.85 24.17 -12.04
C ARG A 501 15.02 23.06 -11.02
N SER A 502 14.66 21.83 -11.39
CA SER A 502 14.79 20.65 -10.54
C SER A 502 15.46 19.51 -11.30
N LEU A 503 16.64 19.10 -10.85
CA LEU A 503 17.37 17.94 -11.36
C LEU A 503 17.51 16.88 -10.26
N ASN A 504 16.87 15.72 -10.43
CA ASN A 504 16.99 14.59 -9.52
C ASN A 504 17.47 13.36 -10.29
N VAL A 505 18.68 12.90 -9.98
CA VAL A 505 19.29 11.75 -10.64
C VAL A 505 19.76 10.75 -9.58
N THR A 506 19.28 9.53 -9.70
CA THR A 506 19.63 8.42 -8.81
C THR A 506 20.10 7.23 -9.65
N SER A 507 21.30 6.71 -9.35
CA SER A 507 21.85 5.50 -9.98
C SER A 507 21.81 5.53 -11.51
N THR A 508 22.17 6.66 -12.12
CA THR A 508 22.14 6.90 -13.57
C THR A 508 23.39 7.66 -13.96
N GLU A 509 24.05 7.29 -15.06
CA GLU A 509 25.33 7.89 -15.48
C GLU A 509 25.14 9.25 -16.16
N ILE A 510 25.68 10.32 -15.55
CA ILE A 510 25.78 11.64 -16.17
C ILE A 510 27.21 11.89 -16.65
N LYS A 511 27.37 12.31 -17.90
CA LYS A 511 28.65 12.72 -18.49
C LYS A 511 29.09 14.10 -17.99
N ALA A 512 28.20 15.08 -18.08
CA ALA A 512 28.47 16.47 -17.78
C ALA A 512 27.19 17.22 -17.46
N LEU A 513 27.31 18.22 -16.58
CA LEU A 513 26.30 19.23 -16.32
C LEU A 513 26.67 20.54 -17.04
N ALA A 514 25.68 21.41 -17.28
CA ALA A 514 25.94 22.74 -17.80
C ALA A 514 26.80 23.56 -16.82
N GLU A 515 27.75 24.36 -17.33
CA GLU A 515 28.61 25.19 -16.47
C GLU A 515 27.82 26.25 -15.69
N ASN A 516 26.71 26.71 -16.28
CA ASN A 516 25.79 27.68 -15.69
C ASN A 516 24.37 27.10 -15.69
N MET A 517 23.82 26.91 -14.50
CA MET A 517 22.44 26.48 -14.29
C MET A 517 21.70 27.55 -13.48
N GLY A 518 21.61 28.76 -14.04
CA GLY A 518 21.04 29.94 -13.40
C GLY A 518 19.58 29.81 -12.91
N SER A 519 18.83 28.86 -13.47
CA SER A 519 17.45 28.55 -13.09
C SER A 519 17.33 27.47 -12.02
N LEU A 520 18.41 26.77 -11.67
CA LEU A 520 18.38 25.59 -10.80
C LEU A 520 18.06 25.99 -9.37
N GLU A 521 17.01 25.39 -8.83
CA GLU A 521 16.53 25.54 -7.45
C GLU A 521 16.86 24.29 -6.62
N GLU A 522 16.84 23.11 -7.25
CA GLU A 522 17.09 21.83 -6.59
C GLU A 522 18.05 20.94 -7.43
N LEU A 523 19.13 20.50 -6.80
CA LEU A 523 20.06 19.52 -7.35
C LEU A 523 20.14 18.32 -6.42
N THR A 524 19.74 17.15 -6.93
CA THR A 524 19.89 15.86 -6.24
C THR A 524 20.63 14.88 -7.13
N LEU A 525 21.78 14.39 -6.68
CA LEU A 525 22.59 13.36 -7.33
C LEU A 525 22.90 12.26 -6.29
N ILE A 526 22.41 11.05 -6.51
CA ILE A 526 22.50 9.95 -5.54
C ILE A 526 23.05 8.68 -6.21
N PHE A 527 24.15 8.13 -5.68
CA PHE A 527 24.80 6.92 -6.19
C PHE A 527 25.00 6.95 -7.72
N ASP A 528 25.34 8.13 -8.27
CA ASP A 528 25.74 8.23 -9.67
C ASP A 528 27.07 7.48 -9.84
N LYS A 529 27.17 6.67 -10.90
CA LYS A 529 28.38 5.87 -11.13
C LYS A 529 29.58 6.74 -11.50
N ASN A 530 29.34 7.97 -11.95
CA ASN A 530 30.36 9.00 -12.16
C ASN A 530 29.96 10.27 -11.43
N SER A 531 30.93 10.98 -10.84
CA SER A 531 30.69 12.31 -10.26
C SER A 531 30.87 13.38 -11.34
N PRO A 532 29.80 13.97 -11.91
CA PRO A 532 29.97 15.06 -12.85
C PRO A 532 30.56 16.28 -12.14
N LYS A 533 31.34 17.08 -12.87
CA LYS A 533 31.80 18.38 -12.36
C LYS A 533 30.57 19.25 -12.05
N LEU A 534 30.49 19.74 -10.81
CA LEU A 534 29.39 20.60 -10.39
C LEU A 534 29.43 21.96 -11.13
N PRO A 535 28.27 22.53 -11.49
CA PRO A 535 28.19 23.88 -12.05
C PRO A 535 28.74 24.92 -11.06
N THR A 536 29.36 26.00 -11.55
CA THR A 536 29.86 27.06 -10.66
C THR A 536 28.80 28.13 -10.38
N ILE A 537 27.88 28.37 -11.33
CA ILE A 537 26.87 29.43 -11.25
C ILE A 537 25.49 28.80 -11.05
N MET A 538 24.99 28.83 -9.81
CA MET A 538 23.66 28.36 -9.41
C MET A 538 23.01 29.30 -8.37
N PRO A 539 22.76 30.59 -8.71
CA PRO A 539 22.35 31.62 -7.75
C PRO A 539 20.98 31.37 -7.09
N LYS A 540 20.13 30.53 -7.67
CA LYS A 540 18.80 30.19 -7.14
C LYS A 540 18.77 28.87 -6.37
N LEU A 541 19.90 28.17 -6.25
CA LEU A 541 19.96 26.85 -5.64
C LEU A 541 19.58 26.93 -4.17
N LYS A 542 18.53 26.22 -3.79
CA LYS A 542 18.03 26.11 -2.41
C LYS A 542 18.39 24.77 -1.78
N LEU A 543 18.35 23.69 -2.57
CA LEU A 543 18.70 22.35 -2.13
C LEU A 543 19.87 21.80 -2.94
N LEU A 544 20.95 21.48 -2.24
CA LEU A 544 22.05 20.68 -2.76
C LEU A 544 22.07 19.33 -2.04
N ASN A 545 21.83 18.24 -2.77
CA ASN A 545 21.81 16.90 -2.23
C ASN A 545 22.71 15.96 -3.06
N LEU A 546 23.92 15.71 -2.58
CA LEU A 546 24.91 14.86 -3.23
C LEU A 546 25.23 13.70 -2.29
N ILE A 547 24.84 12.47 -2.64
CA ILE A 547 25.00 11.30 -1.77
C ILE A 547 25.68 10.17 -2.52
N GLY A 548 26.69 9.55 -1.90
CA GLY A 548 27.32 8.36 -2.47
C GLY A 548 28.18 8.63 -3.71
N LEU A 549 28.62 9.87 -3.91
CA LEU A 549 29.49 10.29 -5.01
C LEU A 549 30.97 10.26 -4.59
N ASP A 550 31.86 10.28 -5.57
CA ASP A 550 33.29 10.54 -5.38
C ASP A 550 33.55 12.05 -5.51
N LEU A 551 33.56 12.76 -4.37
CA LEU A 551 33.70 14.21 -4.30
C LEU A 551 35.13 14.55 -3.84
N THR A 552 36.10 14.35 -4.71
CA THR A 552 37.52 14.50 -4.38
C THR A 552 37.87 15.93 -3.95
N GLY A 553 38.47 16.09 -2.77
CA GLY A 553 39.05 17.36 -2.31
C GLY A 553 38.07 18.23 -1.51
N SER A 554 37.85 19.47 -1.94
CA SER A 554 37.10 20.47 -1.19
C SER A 554 35.91 21.03 -1.95
N ILE A 555 34.78 21.26 -1.27
CA ILE A 555 33.62 21.98 -1.82
C ILE A 555 33.53 23.36 -1.17
N SER A 556 33.44 24.40 -2.00
CA SER A 556 33.19 25.78 -1.57
C SER A 556 31.75 26.17 -1.90
N LEU A 557 30.99 26.58 -0.88
CA LEU A 557 29.58 26.95 -1.01
C LEU A 557 29.37 28.46 -1.22
N ARG A 558 30.45 29.26 -1.24
CA ARG A 558 30.42 30.73 -1.15
C ARG A 558 29.52 31.40 -2.19
N GLU A 559 29.44 30.83 -3.39
CA GLU A 559 28.69 31.38 -4.52
C GLU A 559 27.19 31.08 -4.49
N TRP A 560 26.75 30.09 -3.69
CA TRP A 560 25.36 29.58 -3.71
C TRP A 560 24.55 30.15 -2.55
N LYS A 561 24.43 31.49 -2.52
CA LYS A 561 23.85 32.27 -1.41
C LYS A 561 22.39 31.93 -1.05
N SER A 562 21.65 31.32 -1.96
CA SER A 562 20.25 30.94 -1.76
C SER A 562 20.07 29.58 -1.08
N LEU A 563 21.16 28.87 -0.77
CA LEU A 563 21.07 27.55 -0.15
C LEU A 563 20.35 27.60 1.19
N GLU A 564 19.34 26.75 1.30
CA GLU A 564 18.57 26.47 2.51
C GLU A 564 18.99 25.12 3.09
N LYS A 565 19.31 24.14 2.24
CA LYS A 565 19.66 22.77 2.64
C LYS A 565 20.86 22.23 1.86
N VAL A 566 21.82 21.67 2.61
CA VAL A 566 23.04 21.06 2.07
C VAL A 566 23.19 19.66 2.63
N HIS A 567 22.96 18.65 1.79
CA HIS A 567 23.10 17.24 2.13
C HIS A 567 24.25 16.66 1.31
N LEU A 568 25.36 16.35 1.97
CA LEU A 568 26.58 15.80 1.38
C LEU A 568 26.99 14.51 2.08
N SER A 569 26.07 13.76 2.68
CA SER A 569 26.38 12.54 3.43
C SER A 569 26.84 11.38 2.53
N TYR A 570 27.64 10.46 3.09
CA TYR A 570 28.09 9.22 2.43
C TYR A 570 28.93 9.41 1.15
N ASN A 571 29.57 10.55 0.94
CA ASN A 571 30.50 10.72 -0.18
C ASN A 571 31.90 10.20 0.16
N LYS A 572 32.66 9.91 -0.89
CA LYS A 572 34.06 9.49 -0.80
C LYS A 572 34.98 10.67 -1.06
N GLN A 573 36.10 10.71 -0.35
CA GLN A 573 37.22 11.64 -0.59
C GLN A 573 36.89 13.14 -0.42
N LEU A 574 35.78 13.46 0.26
CA LEU A 574 35.46 14.84 0.63
C LEU A 574 36.24 15.21 1.90
N ASP A 575 37.27 16.05 1.74
CA ASP A 575 38.19 16.39 2.82
C ASP A 575 37.73 17.63 3.63
N THR A 576 37.08 18.59 2.96
CA THR A 576 36.75 19.91 3.54
C THR A 576 35.53 20.55 2.87
N ILE A 577 34.74 21.26 3.68
CA ILE A 577 33.63 22.12 3.23
C ILE A 577 33.86 23.52 3.77
N ASP A 578 33.80 24.52 2.89
CA ASP A 578 34.03 25.93 3.23
C ASP A 578 32.95 26.86 2.66
N GLY A 579 32.87 28.09 3.18
CA GLY A 579 31.90 29.09 2.74
C GLY A 579 30.51 28.92 3.34
N ILE A 580 30.40 28.25 4.49
CA ILE A 580 29.12 28.10 5.22
C ILE A 580 28.73 29.44 5.85
N GLU A 581 29.71 30.23 6.33
CA GLU A 581 29.52 31.56 6.91
C GLU A 581 28.93 32.59 5.95
N ASP A 582 28.88 32.22 4.68
CA ASP A 582 28.50 33.02 3.54
C ASP A 582 27.05 32.75 3.10
N LEU A 583 26.33 31.85 3.79
CA LEU A 583 24.98 31.38 3.46
C LEU A 583 23.93 31.95 4.42
N PRO A 584 23.28 33.08 4.10
CA PRO A 584 22.34 33.74 5.02
C PRO A 584 21.04 32.96 5.24
N SER A 585 20.70 32.06 4.31
CA SER A 585 19.44 31.30 4.31
C SER A 585 19.59 29.86 4.76
N ILE A 586 20.80 29.37 5.07
CA ILE A 586 21.01 27.95 5.39
C ILE A 586 20.26 27.57 6.67
N GLU A 587 19.53 26.47 6.60
CA GLU A 587 18.72 25.90 7.70
C GLU A 587 19.25 24.53 8.13
N GLU A 588 19.79 23.76 7.18
CA GLU A 588 20.16 22.36 7.37
C GLU A 588 21.49 22.02 6.68
N LEU A 589 22.43 21.46 7.45
CA LEU A 589 23.71 20.93 6.97
C LEU A 589 23.88 19.46 7.40
N MET A 590 23.81 18.54 6.45
CA MET A 590 23.94 17.10 6.68
C MET A 590 25.17 16.56 5.95
N ILE A 591 26.23 16.20 6.68
CA ILE A 591 27.50 15.74 6.12
C ILE A 591 28.01 14.45 6.79
N LEU A 592 27.07 13.62 7.23
CA LEU A 592 27.33 12.34 7.90
C LEU A 592 28.20 11.43 7.03
N HIS A 593 29.18 10.74 7.64
CA HIS A 593 29.93 9.66 7.01
C HIS A 593 30.69 10.05 5.72
N ASN A 594 31.60 11.03 5.82
CA ASN A 594 32.47 11.46 4.70
C ASN A 594 33.98 11.35 4.97
N GLY A 595 34.40 11.24 6.24
CA GLY A 595 35.82 11.30 6.61
C GLY A 595 36.41 12.73 6.61
N ILE A 596 35.56 13.76 6.65
CA ILE A 596 35.98 15.17 6.66
C ILE A 596 36.78 15.47 7.93
N LYS A 597 37.85 16.27 7.78
CA LYS A 597 38.74 16.63 8.89
C LYS A 597 38.59 18.07 9.37
N THR A 598 38.16 18.97 8.48
CA THR A 598 38.04 20.40 8.80
C THR A 598 36.74 20.98 8.26
N LEU A 599 36.16 21.89 9.05
CA LEU A 599 34.93 22.61 8.72
C LEU A 599 35.24 24.10 8.65
N GLY A 600 34.78 24.77 7.60
CA GLY A 600 34.81 26.23 7.50
C GLY A 600 34.06 26.93 8.63
N LYS A 601 34.13 28.26 8.67
CA LYS A 601 33.43 29.02 9.71
C LYS A 601 31.91 28.90 9.51
N VAL A 602 31.17 28.90 10.62
CA VAL A 602 29.69 28.82 10.59
C VAL A 602 29.00 30.08 11.10
N LYS A 603 29.77 31.12 11.46
CA LYS A 603 29.22 32.42 11.90
C LYS A 603 28.31 33.03 10.82
N ASN A 604 27.44 33.97 11.18
CA ASN A 604 26.52 34.64 10.26
C ASN A 604 25.51 33.70 9.56
N THR A 605 25.16 32.58 10.17
CA THR A 605 24.12 31.66 9.69
C THR A 605 22.87 31.73 10.59
N PRO A 606 22.09 32.83 10.55
CA PRO A 606 21.04 33.11 11.54
C PRO A 606 19.82 32.19 11.44
N ARG A 607 19.77 31.31 10.43
CA ARG A 607 18.69 30.35 10.21
C ARG A 607 19.13 28.89 10.37
N LEU A 608 20.41 28.61 10.60
CA LEU A 608 20.93 27.25 10.70
C LEU A 608 20.39 26.58 11.96
N VAL A 609 19.51 25.59 11.80
CA VAL A 609 18.81 24.90 12.90
C VAL A 609 19.45 23.54 13.18
N THR A 610 19.86 22.84 12.12
CA THR A 610 20.33 21.46 12.20
C THR A 610 21.68 21.29 11.51
N ILE A 611 22.63 20.70 12.23
CA ILE A 611 23.93 20.30 11.70
C ILE A 611 24.19 18.83 12.08
N ASP A 612 24.42 17.99 11.09
CA ASP A 612 24.92 16.61 11.28
C ASP A 612 26.33 16.45 10.73
N LEU A 613 27.31 16.35 11.63
CA LEU A 613 28.72 16.12 11.35
C LEU A 613 29.16 14.69 11.74
N GLY A 614 28.22 13.79 12.03
CA GLY A 614 28.54 12.48 12.59
C GLY A 614 29.39 11.60 11.67
N GLN A 615 30.10 10.64 12.24
CA GLN A 615 30.91 9.65 11.50
C GLN A 615 31.93 10.29 10.55
N ASN A 616 32.62 11.34 11.00
CA ASN A 616 33.69 11.99 10.26
C ASN A 616 35.05 11.81 10.97
N SER A 617 36.03 12.65 10.65
CA SER A 617 37.36 12.64 11.26
C SER A 617 37.73 14.00 11.84
N PHE A 618 36.75 14.74 12.37
CA PHE A 618 36.99 16.03 13.00
C PHE A 618 37.77 15.84 14.31
N ALA A 619 38.97 16.41 14.37
CA ALA A 619 39.76 16.52 15.61
C ALA A 619 39.51 17.85 16.33
N ASP A 620 39.25 18.90 15.54
CA ASP A 620 38.93 20.26 15.97
C ASP A 620 37.76 20.80 15.13
N LEU A 621 36.94 21.66 15.73
CA LEU A 621 35.79 22.31 15.09
C LEU A 621 35.78 23.81 15.39
N PRO A 622 35.18 24.65 14.52
CA PRO A 622 34.95 26.06 14.84
C PRO A 622 34.02 26.20 16.06
N THR A 623 34.00 27.38 16.66
CA THR A 623 32.95 27.71 17.64
C THR A 623 31.59 27.85 16.94
N PHE A 624 30.55 27.35 17.61
CA PHE A 624 29.15 27.45 17.24
C PHE A 624 28.38 28.46 18.10
N GLU A 625 29.04 29.15 19.05
CA GLU A 625 28.40 30.10 19.99
C GLU A 625 27.62 31.23 19.28
N ASP A 626 28.11 31.68 18.12
CA ASP A 626 27.52 32.75 17.30
C ASP A 626 26.47 32.25 16.28
N VAL A 627 25.88 31.05 16.49
CA VAL A 627 24.82 30.48 15.65
C VAL A 627 23.49 30.45 16.43
N PRO A 628 22.75 31.58 16.49
CA PRO A 628 21.63 31.76 17.45
C PRO A 628 20.41 30.87 17.18
N SER A 629 20.31 30.30 15.98
CA SER A 629 19.23 29.41 15.56
C SER A 629 19.54 27.93 15.79
N LEU A 630 20.78 27.54 16.11
CA LEU A 630 21.15 26.13 16.17
C LEU A 630 20.40 25.44 17.32
N ARG A 631 19.76 24.31 17.01
CA ARG A 631 19.00 23.49 17.98
C ARG A 631 19.50 22.06 18.01
N ASP A 632 19.82 21.49 16.86
CA ASP A 632 20.15 20.08 16.72
C ASP A 632 21.57 19.93 16.15
N LEU A 633 22.49 19.35 16.93
CA LEU A 633 23.89 19.18 16.56
C LEU A 633 24.35 17.75 16.80
N ASN A 634 24.73 17.04 15.74
CA ASN A 634 25.33 15.71 15.82
C ASN A 634 26.84 15.79 15.54
N LEU A 635 27.65 15.44 16.54
CA LEU A 635 29.11 15.35 16.48
C LEU A 635 29.60 13.91 16.74
N GLY A 636 28.71 12.94 16.80
CA GLY A 636 29.02 11.56 17.16
C GLY A 636 30.02 10.90 16.22
N SER A 637 30.84 9.98 16.71
CA SER A 637 31.84 9.22 15.95
C SER A 637 32.82 10.12 15.20
N ASN A 638 33.55 10.96 15.94
CA ASN A 638 34.63 11.82 15.44
C ASN A 638 35.91 11.62 16.27
N GLN A 639 36.88 12.54 16.15
CA GLN A 639 38.17 12.49 16.85
C GLN A 639 38.34 13.64 17.85
N LEU A 640 37.23 14.21 18.34
CA LEU A 640 37.24 15.36 19.22
C LEU A 640 37.82 15.02 20.59
N GLN A 641 38.87 15.73 20.98
CA GLN A 641 39.47 15.61 22.33
C GLN A 641 38.93 16.66 23.31
N HIS A 642 38.34 17.74 22.78
CA HIS A 642 37.74 18.83 23.52
C HIS A 642 36.41 19.23 22.87
N LEU A 643 35.49 19.78 23.65
CA LEU A 643 34.25 20.33 23.11
C LEU A 643 34.54 21.62 22.33
N PRO A 644 33.91 21.84 21.16
CA PRO A 644 33.90 23.16 20.55
C PRO A 644 33.08 24.14 21.42
N GLY A 645 33.15 25.44 21.13
CA GLY A 645 32.20 26.40 21.71
C GLY A 645 30.77 26.06 21.25
N LEU A 646 29.85 25.81 22.17
CA LEU A 646 28.48 25.36 21.88
C LEU A 646 27.47 26.49 22.18
N PRO A 647 26.46 26.71 21.33
CA PRO A 647 25.47 27.75 21.58
C PRO A 647 24.48 27.31 22.66
N LEU A 648 24.11 28.24 23.53
CA LEU A 648 23.17 28.00 24.64
C LEU A 648 21.75 27.63 24.19
N THR A 649 21.48 27.71 22.89
CA THR A 649 20.19 27.42 22.29
C THR A 649 19.99 25.96 21.91
N LEU A 650 21.03 25.12 22.01
CA LEU A 650 20.94 23.69 21.69
C LEU A 650 19.84 22.99 22.48
N ARG A 651 19.14 22.10 21.78
CA ARG A 651 18.11 21.21 22.30
C ARG A 651 18.50 19.74 22.15
N LYS A 652 19.23 19.39 21.09
CA LYS A 652 19.73 18.04 20.88
C LYS A 652 21.22 18.07 20.60
N LEU A 653 21.97 17.21 21.27
CA LEU A 653 23.40 17.09 21.12
C LEU A 653 23.82 15.61 21.16
N ASP A 654 24.55 15.17 20.13
CA ASP A 654 25.22 13.88 20.13
C ASP A 654 26.74 14.08 20.11
N LEU A 655 27.42 13.49 21.09
CA LEU A 655 28.87 13.52 21.29
C LEU A 655 29.47 12.11 21.37
N SER A 656 28.66 11.08 21.10
CA SER A 656 29.05 9.67 21.21
C SER A 656 30.35 9.37 20.45
N THR A 657 31.09 8.36 20.91
CA THR A 657 32.27 7.82 20.23
C THR A 657 33.27 8.91 19.83
N ASN A 658 33.66 9.75 20.80
CA ASN A 658 34.74 10.72 20.67
C ASN A 658 35.76 10.54 21.82
N PRO A 659 37.07 10.78 21.60
CA PRO A 659 38.11 10.70 22.62
C PRO A 659 38.15 11.94 23.55
N LEU A 660 36.98 12.42 24.00
CA LEU A 660 36.86 13.64 24.81
C LEU A 660 37.59 13.49 26.15
N ARG A 661 38.38 14.51 26.53
CA ARG A 661 39.12 14.59 27.80
C ARG A 661 38.43 15.41 28.87
N SER A 662 37.45 16.22 28.50
CA SER A 662 36.55 16.93 29.42
C SER A 662 35.18 17.14 28.76
N LEU A 663 34.14 17.20 29.57
CA LEU A 663 32.78 17.62 29.20
C LEU A 663 32.44 19.01 29.75
N ASP A 664 33.43 19.73 30.26
CA ASP A 664 33.29 21.12 30.71
C ASP A 664 32.72 21.98 29.57
N GLY A 665 31.58 22.62 29.85
CA GLY A 665 30.83 23.38 28.86
C GLY A 665 29.38 22.92 28.75
N LEU A 666 29.13 21.62 28.90
CA LEU A 666 27.77 21.06 28.83
C LEU A 666 26.85 21.63 29.92
N LYS A 667 27.40 21.91 31.11
CA LYS A 667 26.67 22.54 32.24
C LYS A 667 26.02 23.88 31.95
N PHE A 668 26.41 24.56 30.87
CA PHE A 668 25.81 25.84 30.47
C PHE A 668 24.60 25.67 29.53
N LEU A 669 24.40 24.48 28.94
CA LEU A 669 23.35 24.22 27.94
C LEU A 669 21.97 23.97 28.58
N LYS A 670 21.43 24.96 29.29
CA LYS A 670 20.18 24.82 30.06
C LYS A 670 18.92 24.52 29.23
N ASN A 671 19.00 24.70 27.90
CA ASN A 671 17.92 24.37 26.96
C ASN A 671 17.98 22.95 26.40
N LEU A 672 19.00 22.17 26.76
CA LEU A 672 19.21 20.83 26.22
C LEU A 672 18.10 19.88 26.69
N GLN A 673 17.51 19.17 25.72
CA GLN A 673 16.40 18.23 25.91
C GLN A 673 16.85 16.79 25.62
N ILE A 674 17.74 16.59 24.65
CA ILE A 674 18.27 15.28 24.28
C ILE A 674 19.80 15.36 24.27
N LEU A 675 20.44 14.46 25.02
CA LEU A 675 21.88 14.32 25.06
C LEU A 675 22.28 12.87 24.85
N THR A 676 23.14 12.64 23.86
CA THR A 676 23.73 11.33 23.59
C THR A 676 25.23 11.37 23.88
N LEU A 677 25.64 10.62 24.90
CA LEU A 677 27.03 10.33 25.24
C LEU A 677 27.15 8.82 25.26
N ALA A 678 27.60 8.19 24.18
CA ALA A 678 27.87 6.76 24.20
C ALA A 678 29.37 6.54 24.03
N HIS A 679 29.98 5.68 24.85
CA HIS A 679 31.40 5.34 24.81
C HIS A 679 32.36 6.53 25.01
N VAL A 680 32.03 7.45 25.92
CA VAL A 680 32.80 8.65 26.27
C VAL A 680 33.58 8.50 27.57
N GLU A 681 33.03 7.85 28.61
CA GLU A 681 33.73 7.64 29.91
C GLU A 681 34.86 6.59 29.83
N GLY A 682 34.94 5.86 28.70
CA GLY A 682 36.16 5.16 28.26
C GLY A 682 37.45 5.98 28.41
N ASN A 683 37.33 7.32 28.39
CA ASN A 683 38.42 8.29 28.47
C ASN A 683 38.69 8.87 29.89
N GLY A 684 38.07 8.32 30.94
CA GLY A 684 38.32 8.73 32.34
C GLY A 684 37.46 9.92 32.82
N LEU A 685 36.28 10.11 32.23
CA LEU A 685 35.38 11.23 32.53
C LEU A 685 34.32 10.88 33.58
N SER A 686 34.12 11.74 34.58
CA SER A 686 32.97 11.67 35.49
C SER A 686 31.76 12.36 34.84
N ILE A 687 30.91 11.59 34.15
CA ILE A 687 29.78 12.16 33.38
C ILE A 687 28.78 12.90 34.28
N PRO A 688 28.25 12.33 35.38
CA PRO A 688 27.19 13.00 36.15
C PRO A 688 27.64 14.32 36.79
N GLU A 689 28.92 14.44 37.13
CA GLU A 689 29.51 15.67 37.69
C GLU A 689 29.70 16.75 36.61
N SER A 690 30.16 16.35 35.42
CA SER A 690 30.54 17.28 34.35
C SER A 690 29.34 17.94 33.64
N LEU A 691 28.18 17.27 33.66
CA LEU A 691 26.95 17.76 33.03
C LEU A 691 26.28 18.91 33.80
N GLY A 692 26.49 19.02 35.12
CA GLY A 692 25.83 20.01 35.97
C GLY A 692 24.29 19.94 35.89
N GLU A 693 23.60 21.01 36.24
CA GLU A 693 22.13 21.03 36.17
C GLU A 693 21.62 21.25 34.73
N LEU A 694 20.88 20.29 34.17
CA LEU A 694 20.21 20.40 32.87
C LEU A 694 18.68 20.29 33.06
N PRO A 695 17.99 21.41 33.38
CA PRO A 695 16.63 21.38 33.91
C PRO A 695 15.56 20.92 32.90
N LEU A 696 15.87 20.95 31.60
CA LEU A 696 14.97 20.56 30.52
C LEU A 696 15.33 19.22 29.86
N LEU A 697 16.31 18.49 30.40
CA LEU A 697 16.77 17.22 29.82
C LEU A 697 15.69 16.15 29.94
N GLU A 698 15.20 15.65 28.81
CA GLU A 698 14.14 14.65 28.70
C GLU A 698 14.66 13.27 28.27
N GLU A 699 15.73 13.24 27.47
CA GLU A 699 16.31 12.00 26.96
C GLU A 699 17.84 12.02 27.13
N LEU A 700 18.37 10.96 27.76
CA LEU A 700 19.79 10.81 28.01
C LEU A 700 20.25 9.40 27.63
N THR A 701 21.29 9.33 26.82
CA THR A 701 22.00 8.08 26.48
C THR A 701 23.40 8.13 27.09
N LEU A 702 23.74 7.10 27.85
CA LEU A 702 25.04 6.86 28.52
C LEU A 702 25.59 5.47 28.20
N THR A 703 25.34 4.95 26.99
CA THR A 703 25.64 3.56 26.63
C THR A 703 27.15 3.30 26.61
N GLY A 704 27.59 2.23 27.29
CA GLY A 704 28.98 1.78 27.27
C GLY A 704 29.96 2.74 27.93
N ASP A 705 29.50 3.51 28.91
CA ASP A 705 30.28 4.52 29.59
C ASP A 705 31.01 4.01 30.85
N LYS A 706 30.62 2.88 31.43
CA LYS A 706 31.12 2.36 32.74
C LYS A 706 30.46 3.03 33.95
N VAL A 707 29.29 3.62 33.76
CA VAL A 707 28.43 4.14 34.84
C VAL A 707 28.17 3.04 35.87
N ARG A 708 28.37 3.34 37.15
CA ARG A 708 28.06 2.42 38.28
C ARG A 708 26.89 2.88 39.12
N ASN A 709 26.82 4.19 39.37
CA ASN A 709 25.81 4.80 40.23
C ASN A 709 24.91 5.72 39.40
N VAL A 710 23.60 5.50 39.50
CA VAL A 710 22.58 6.28 38.79
C VAL A 710 21.90 7.32 39.70
N SER A 711 22.28 7.41 40.98
CA SER A 711 21.72 8.37 41.94
C SER A 711 21.97 9.83 41.53
N ASP A 712 23.08 10.09 40.85
CA ASP A 712 23.43 11.44 40.38
C ASP A 712 22.55 11.88 39.18
N LEU A 713 21.80 10.96 38.56
CA LEU A 713 20.83 11.30 37.51
C LEU A 713 19.55 11.93 38.08
N LEU A 714 19.36 11.89 39.41
CA LEU A 714 18.21 12.50 40.09
C LEU A 714 18.16 14.03 39.97
N GLN A 715 19.28 14.65 39.60
CA GLN A 715 19.35 16.09 39.34
C GLN A 715 18.67 16.52 38.02
N TYR A 716 18.21 15.56 37.21
CA TYR A 716 17.50 15.80 35.94
C TYR A 716 16.02 15.40 36.06
N PRO A 717 15.18 16.20 36.74
CA PRO A 717 13.81 15.82 37.10
C PRO A 717 12.86 15.68 35.90
N LYS A 718 13.28 16.11 34.71
CA LYS A 718 12.49 16.03 33.47
C LYS A 718 12.83 14.84 32.57
N LEU A 719 13.72 13.95 33.01
CA LEU A 719 14.05 12.74 32.26
C LEU A 719 12.82 11.85 32.07
N LYS A 720 12.53 11.55 30.80
CA LYS A 720 11.47 10.67 30.33
C LYS A 720 12.04 9.37 29.77
N LYS A 721 13.19 9.42 29.10
CA LYS A 721 13.85 8.24 28.52
C LYS A 721 15.31 8.18 28.91
N LEU A 722 15.76 6.99 29.27
CA LEU A 722 17.13 6.76 29.72
C LEU A 722 17.69 5.47 29.11
N PHE A 723 18.82 5.60 28.41
CA PHE A 723 19.54 4.48 27.79
C PHE A 723 20.89 4.31 28.48
N LEU A 724 21.09 3.16 29.11
CA LEU A 724 22.19 2.82 30.02
C LEU A 724 22.84 1.49 29.64
N ASP A 725 22.72 1.06 28.38
CA ASP A 725 23.21 -0.25 27.96
C ASP A 725 24.73 -0.38 28.20
N ASP A 726 25.20 -1.60 28.44
CA ASP A 726 26.61 -1.97 28.59
C ASP A 726 27.39 -1.14 29.63
N ASN A 727 26.78 -0.89 30.79
CA ASN A 727 27.41 -0.19 31.92
C ASN A 727 27.76 -1.17 33.07
N LEU A 728 28.10 -0.62 34.24
CA LEU A 728 28.48 -1.36 35.44
C LEU A 728 27.48 -1.14 36.59
N ILE A 729 26.21 -0.94 36.25
CA ILE A 729 25.15 -0.61 37.21
C ILE A 729 24.67 -1.90 37.89
N GLU A 730 24.64 -1.89 39.21
CA GLU A 730 24.15 -3.03 40.02
C GLU A 730 22.75 -2.78 40.60
N ASP A 731 22.35 -1.51 40.75
CA ASP A 731 21.10 -1.09 41.39
C ASP A 731 20.46 0.09 40.64
N LEU A 732 19.23 -0.09 40.17
CA LEU A 732 18.40 0.93 39.50
C LEU A 732 17.37 1.57 40.43
N SER A 733 17.25 1.12 41.68
CA SER A 733 16.25 1.60 42.64
C SER A 733 16.25 3.12 42.85
N PRO A 734 17.39 3.86 42.77
CA PRO A 734 17.37 5.32 42.90
C PRO A 734 16.47 6.00 41.85
N LEU A 735 16.39 5.45 40.63
CA LEU A 735 15.63 6.03 39.51
C LEU A 735 14.12 6.07 39.75
N SER A 736 13.60 5.33 40.74
CA SER A 736 12.19 5.41 41.16
C SER A 736 11.76 6.82 41.59
N ARG A 737 12.71 7.70 41.92
CA ARG A 737 12.46 9.09 42.28
C ARG A 737 12.28 10.02 41.07
N LEU A 738 12.59 9.57 39.85
CA LEU A 738 12.34 10.32 38.61
C LEU A 738 10.90 10.06 38.16
N THR A 739 9.96 10.88 38.64
CA THR A 739 8.52 10.65 38.44
C THR A 739 8.04 10.81 36.99
N GLU A 740 8.83 11.45 36.13
CA GLU A 740 8.52 11.66 34.70
C GLU A 740 9.12 10.56 33.81
N LEU A 741 9.90 9.63 34.39
CA LEU A 741 10.62 8.59 33.65
C LEU A 741 9.63 7.52 33.17
N VAL A 742 9.56 7.33 31.85
CA VAL A 742 8.60 6.40 31.20
C VAL A 742 9.28 5.30 30.39
N TYR A 743 10.59 5.37 30.18
CA TYR A 743 11.34 4.35 29.46
C TYR A 743 12.77 4.22 29.98
N ILE A 744 13.17 2.98 30.29
CA ILE A 744 14.54 2.64 30.67
C ILE A 744 15.01 1.45 29.85
N GLN A 745 16.21 1.57 29.29
CA GLN A 745 16.92 0.48 28.66
C GLN A 745 18.32 0.36 29.29
N ALA A 746 18.63 -0.81 29.87
CA ALA A 746 19.87 -1.04 30.63
C ALA A 746 20.42 -2.46 30.41
N ILE A 747 20.32 -2.97 29.19
CA ILE A 747 20.85 -4.28 28.78
C ILE A 747 22.36 -4.27 28.96
N GLY A 748 22.99 -5.38 29.39
CA GLY A 748 24.45 -5.41 29.52
C GLY A 748 25.00 -4.98 30.90
N ASN A 749 24.14 -4.77 31.90
CA ASN A 749 24.54 -4.34 33.25
C ASN A 749 24.56 -5.50 34.27
N PRO A 750 25.46 -5.48 35.29
CA PRO A 750 25.51 -6.48 36.36
C PRO A 750 24.44 -6.24 37.45
N LEU A 751 23.17 -6.15 37.07
CA LEU A 751 22.04 -5.90 37.98
C LEU A 751 21.89 -7.06 38.98
N LYS A 752 21.80 -6.73 40.28
CA LYS A 752 21.65 -7.71 41.36
C LYS A 752 20.25 -8.35 41.41
N ASP A 753 19.22 -7.58 41.05
CA ASP A 753 17.83 -8.00 41.02
C ASP A 753 17.11 -7.39 39.79
N ASP A 754 16.13 -8.10 39.22
CA ASP A 754 15.35 -7.68 38.04
C ASP A 754 14.25 -6.63 38.36
N THR A 755 14.41 -5.92 39.48
CA THR A 755 13.42 -4.94 39.94
C THR A 755 13.53 -3.64 39.14
N CYS A 756 12.77 -3.59 38.05
CA CYS A 756 12.53 -2.36 37.30
C CYS A 756 11.85 -1.32 38.22
N PRO A 757 12.36 -0.07 38.30
CA PRO A 757 11.72 1.00 39.08
C PRO A 757 10.43 1.56 38.43
N LEU A 758 10.04 1.04 37.26
CA LEU A 758 8.84 1.38 36.47
C LEU A 758 7.93 0.16 36.27
N ILE A 759 6.81 0.34 35.56
CA ILE A 759 6.01 -0.80 35.07
C ILE A 759 6.80 -1.64 34.06
N ALA A 760 6.63 -2.97 34.07
CA ALA A 760 7.49 -3.89 33.32
C ALA A 760 7.61 -3.61 31.81
N SER A 761 6.55 -3.12 31.15
CA SER A 761 6.55 -2.79 29.71
C SER A 761 7.39 -1.56 29.35
N ALA A 762 7.74 -0.73 30.33
CA ALA A 762 8.57 0.47 30.18
C ALA A 762 10.07 0.18 30.39
N CYS A 763 10.43 -1.05 30.77
CA CYS A 763 11.80 -1.46 31.05
C CYS A 763 12.28 -2.53 30.08
N ARG A 764 13.47 -2.31 29.49
CA ARG A 764 14.24 -3.34 28.79
C ARG A 764 15.52 -3.65 29.58
N LEU A 765 15.52 -4.76 30.31
CA LEU A 765 16.60 -5.20 31.20
C LEU A 765 17.13 -6.59 30.79
N THR A 766 18.34 -6.95 31.22
CA THR A 766 18.89 -8.30 31.06
C THR A 766 19.75 -8.64 32.28
N LEU A 767 19.42 -9.72 33.00
CA LEU A 767 20.24 -10.21 34.11
C LEU A 767 21.49 -10.94 33.61
N PHE A 768 22.63 -10.62 34.22
CA PHE A 768 23.75 -11.55 34.28
C PHE A 768 23.81 -12.14 35.68
N PRO A 769 23.47 -13.44 35.88
CA PRO A 769 23.75 -14.08 37.15
C PRO A 769 25.25 -13.97 37.42
N HIS A 770 25.65 -13.69 38.66
CA HIS A 770 27.04 -13.52 39.10
C HIS A 770 27.99 -14.60 38.53
N MET A 771 28.52 -14.36 37.33
CA MET A 771 29.66 -15.10 36.81
C MET A 771 30.89 -14.27 37.12
N THR A 772 31.83 -14.86 37.85
CA THR A 772 33.19 -14.36 37.95
C THR A 772 33.81 -14.38 36.54
N ILE A 773 33.71 -13.25 35.85
CA ILE A 773 34.28 -13.08 34.50
C ILE A 773 35.81 -13.06 34.66
N SER A 774 36.50 -14.09 34.16
CA SER A 774 37.96 -14.07 34.10
C SER A 774 38.43 -13.03 33.08
N SER A 775 39.59 -12.43 33.32
CA SER A 775 40.19 -11.40 32.45
C SER A 775 40.37 -11.82 30.99
N ALA A 776 40.32 -13.14 30.70
CA ALA A 776 40.39 -13.68 29.35
C ALA A 776 39.08 -13.52 28.54
N LEU A 777 37.91 -13.49 29.18
CA LEU A 777 36.62 -13.35 28.50
C LEU A 777 36.29 -11.89 28.12
N LEU A 778 36.76 -10.93 28.93
CA LEU A 778 36.72 -9.49 28.61
C LEU A 778 37.53 -9.18 27.33
N ALA A 779 38.65 -9.87 27.11
CA ALA A 779 39.49 -9.72 25.93
C ALA A 779 38.89 -10.36 24.65
N SER A 780 38.02 -11.38 24.77
CA SER A 780 37.38 -12.04 23.63
C SER A 780 36.12 -11.31 23.16
N LEU A 781 35.35 -10.70 24.07
CA LEU A 781 34.17 -9.89 23.74
C LEU A 781 34.54 -8.55 23.05
N ALA A 782 35.68 -7.95 23.40
CA ALA A 782 36.21 -6.78 22.71
C ALA A 782 36.59 -7.06 21.23
N LYS A 783 36.97 -8.31 20.91
CA LYS A 783 37.30 -8.71 19.53
C LYS A 783 36.06 -9.03 18.68
N PHE A 784 34.94 -9.42 19.28
CA PHE A 784 33.71 -9.76 18.55
C PHE A 784 32.91 -8.51 18.09
N ARG A 785 33.07 -7.36 18.77
CA ARG A 785 32.36 -6.11 18.40
C ARG A 785 33.03 -5.29 17.28
N TYR A 786 34.28 -5.58 16.92
CA TYR A 786 34.96 -4.93 15.78
C TYR A 786 34.69 -5.59 14.41
N ALA A 787 33.87 -6.64 14.35
CA ALA A 787 33.56 -7.40 13.13
C ALA A 787 32.19 -7.04 12.49
N ARG A 788 31.65 -5.85 12.78
CA ARG A 788 30.58 -5.22 11.99
C ARG A 788 31.02 -3.80 11.63
N ASN A 789 31.90 -3.72 10.64
CA ASN A 789 32.03 -2.57 9.75
C ASN A 789 31.66 -3.05 8.36
#